data_AF-F4NVR0-F1
#
_entry.id   AF-F4NVR0-F1
#
_cell.length_a   1.000
_cell.length_b   1.000
_cell.length_c   1.000
_cell.angle_alpha   90.00
_cell.angle_beta   90.00
_cell.angle_gamma   90.00
#
_symmetry.space_group_name_H-M   'P 1'
#
loop_
_entity.id
_entity.type
_entity.pdbx_description
1 polymer ?
#
loop_
_entity_poly.entity_id
_entity_poly.type
_entity_poly.pdbx_seq_one_letter_code
_entity_poly.pdbx_strand_id
1 'polypeptide(L)'
;MLLRRSKVRVSLVSALTTILFYQHWPQPTILLKPHRAISSPLTDPNSSILINSKIATASITLPLLGKTRTTKTLPRIMMLTDCPVEVWTRIFSFVHDDTGLKLFPLICKQARCVSASPSSKALYFLTRYGKNMSFYFAYRKHLKALDLLVVQIMLQNGAQLPRFVAQKITSDYHMQSSGGISTPLFVFFVNHTYNIYADLALFNENASTFTSDHAAFERLVRAPISDTAVTIEKVNTLIHQFKFIPVSDLCSKPIAESIYYLSRLNLSFIRKLIVNGFDLSVVNDSIMERVMIHPYLNVRYLKRYLDVGFVLSNICIKRALAGGRVHTIAILHKLVEETKLKKLACDTIEDLFGPYLDRNTSLNVPWSSETVHRIIHTFQIPDTVIAKALLSNPDSVCTFDRVHPEFPVTRCYLKARPYPVWEWVLATYGPQHEFSISCMDDALSRAVADQELHDLHQKYLSAGFVFRPRHIKILACRLLHRSMTGNSLQLLRHLREQVIARQMKAFAEDTHLDDTDSDGGERTYNRSNHSHSDDINCISNTEVLAFRKSVLEEIVDNEEWGTRMRTIQLEGGPRGGAIRIDRPPEDALRFLEEARQLLSELRVSPLPTIPIQSTENSTAKNSMEINSITIGISGSKKSSDSWISRMQDWWRTRNLNPITSKKPKPLYIEPAQSSI
;
A
#
# COMPACT_ATOMS: atom_id res chain seq x y z
N MET A 1 16.10 31.25 8.76
CA MET A 1 14.82 31.66 9.43
C MET A 1 13.67 32.00 8.47
N LEU A 2 13.90 32.38 7.21
CA LEU A 2 12.84 32.75 6.25
C LEU A 2 12.02 31.55 5.69
N LEU A 3 12.61 30.36 5.57
CA LEU A 3 11.95 29.15 5.05
C LEU A 3 10.88 28.52 5.98
N ARG A 4 10.83 28.88 7.27
CA ARG A 4 9.78 28.39 8.19
C ARG A 4 8.48 29.20 8.11
N ARG A 5 8.52 30.42 7.58
CA ARG A 5 7.33 31.29 7.46
C ARG A 5 6.42 30.90 6.29
N SER A 6 6.94 30.26 5.24
CA SER A 6 6.13 29.87 4.07
C SER A 6 5.24 28.66 4.36
N LYS A 7 5.76 27.62 5.06
CA LYS A 7 4.97 26.42 5.40
C LYS A 7 3.78 26.71 6.32
N VAL A 8 3.92 27.67 7.25
CA VAL A 8 2.83 28.08 8.15
C VAL A 8 1.72 28.84 7.39
N ARG A 9 2.07 29.66 6.39
CA ARG A 9 1.08 30.36 5.55
C ARG A 9 0.23 29.39 4.72
N VAL A 10 0.83 28.34 4.17
CA VAL A 10 0.11 27.33 3.35
C VAL A 10 -0.90 26.54 4.19
N SER A 11 -0.53 26.15 5.41
CA SER A 11 -1.45 25.44 6.33
C SER A 11 -2.62 26.31 6.80
N LEU A 12 -2.38 27.61 7.02
CA LEU A 12 -3.42 28.55 7.47
C LEU A 12 -4.41 28.90 6.35
N VAL A 13 -3.95 29.00 5.10
CA VAL A 13 -4.82 29.17 3.93
C VAL A 13 -5.69 27.93 3.72
N SER A 14 -5.14 26.73 3.89
CA SER A 14 -5.91 25.48 3.80
C SER A 14 -6.97 25.34 4.88
N ALA A 15 -6.70 25.79 6.11
CA ALA A 15 -7.68 25.76 7.19
C ALA A 15 -8.84 26.77 6.95
N LEU A 16 -8.53 27.93 6.38
CA LEU A 16 -9.52 28.96 6.06
C LEU A 16 -10.44 28.54 4.90
N THR A 17 -9.94 27.84 3.88
CA THR A 17 -10.78 27.31 2.80
C THR A 17 -11.72 26.19 3.29
N THR A 18 -11.27 25.34 4.22
CA THR A 18 -12.13 24.33 4.84
C THR A 18 -13.25 24.95 5.70
N ILE A 19 -12.97 26.04 6.42
CA ILE A 19 -13.98 26.74 7.25
C ILE A 19 -15.07 27.41 6.39
N LEU A 20 -14.71 27.96 5.22
CA LEU A 20 -15.67 28.61 4.32
C LEU A 20 -16.59 27.63 3.60
N PHE A 21 -16.16 26.37 3.37
CA PHE A 21 -16.97 25.36 2.68
C PHE A 21 -18.04 24.69 3.57
N TYR A 22 -17.94 24.78 4.90
CA TYR A 22 -18.83 24.08 5.84
C TYR A 22 -19.98 24.93 6.42
N GLN A 23 -20.30 26.09 5.84
CA GLN A 23 -21.32 27.03 6.35
C GLN A 23 -22.80 26.60 6.15
N HIS A 24 -23.09 25.40 5.67
CA HIS A 24 -24.48 24.93 5.44
C HIS A 24 -24.92 23.80 6.38
N TRP A 25 -24.88 24.02 7.69
CA TRP A 25 -25.62 23.20 8.67
C TRP A 25 -26.32 24.09 9.72
N PRO A 26 -27.50 23.70 10.24
CA PRO A 26 -28.36 24.59 11.02
C PRO A 26 -27.78 24.85 12.41
N GLN A 27 -27.83 26.11 12.86
CA GLN A 27 -27.40 26.51 14.21
C GLN A 27 -28.44 26.11 15.27
N PRO A 28 -28.02 25.62 16.45
CA PRO A 28 -28.89 25.59 17.62
C PRO A 28 -28.86 26.95 18.34
N THR A 29 -30.02 27.58 18.45
CA THR A 29 -30.25 28.82 19.21
C THR A 29 -30.08 28.55 20.70
N ILE A 30 -29.07 29.13 21.35
CA ILE A 30 -28.95 29.15 22.82
C ILE A 30 -29.26 30.57 23.30
N LEU A 31 -30.46 30.74 23.84
CA LEU A 31 -30.92 31.94 24.53
C LEU A 31 -30.40 31.91 25.97
N LEU A 32 -29.44 32.79 26.29
CA LEU A 32 -28.99 33.03 27.66
C LEU A 32 -29.91 34.09 28.30
N LYS A 33 -30.74 33.69 29.28
CA LYS A 33 -31.30 34.60 30.29
C LYS A 33 -30.62 34.33 31.64
N PRO A 34 -30.24 35.35 32.42
CA PRO A 34 -29.73 35.16 33.77
C PRO A 34 -30.88 35.10 34.79
N HIS A 35 -30.85 34.10 35.67
CA HIS A 35 -31.67 34.02 36.88
C HIS A 35 -30.89 34.56 38.08
N ARG A 36 -31.54 35.39 38.91
CA ARG A 36 -31.26 35.51 40.35
C ARG A 36 -32.58 35.26 41.10
N ALA A 37 -32.53 34.29 42.01
CA ALA A 37 -33.51 33.89 43.04
C ALA A 37 -33.28 34.73 44.32
N ILE A 38 -34.12 34.90 45.36
CA ILE A 38 -35.48 34.53 45.82
C ILE A 38 -35.76 35.49 47.01
N SER A 39 -37.00 35.96 47.25
CA SER A 39 -37.63 36.00 48.60
C SER A 39 -39.07 36.56 48.57
N SER A 40 -39.93 35.92 49.37
CA SER A 40 -41.36 36.15 49.66
C SER A 40 -41.65 37.41 50.50
N PRO A 41 -42.93 37.82 50.65
CA PRO A 41 -43.34 39.13 51.19
C PRO A 41 -43.75 39.09 52.67
N LEU A 42 -43.63 40.23 53.39
CA LEU A 42 -44.42 40.57 54.59
C LEU A 42 -44.26 42.08 54.94
N THR A 43 -45.39 42.79 54.81
CA THR A 43 -45.95 43.92 55.60
C THR A 43 -45.09 45.02 56.25
N ASP A 44 -45.49 46.24 55.87
CA ASP A 44 -45.74 47.46 56.67
C ASP A 44 -44.69 48.57 56.90
N PRO A 45 -45.16 49.83 57.06
CA PRO A 45 -44.51 51.04 56.54
C PRO A 45 -43.95 51.95 57.64
N ASN A 46 -42.99 52.83 57.29
CA ASN A 46 -42.92 54.22 57.75
C ASN A 46 -41.62 54.93 57.30
N SER A 47 -41.77 56.25 57.06
CA SER A 47 -40.75 57.33 57.00
C SER A 47 -39.72 57.28 55.84
N SER A 48 -39.86 58.09 54.77
CA SER A 48 -39.41 59.51 54.61
C SER A 48 -37.87 59.63 54.55
N ILE A 49 -37.16 60.35 53.65
CA ILE A 49 -37.46 61.55 52.87
C ILE A 49 -36.23 61.90 51.95
N LEU A 50 -36.47 62.62 50.84
CA LEU A 50 -35.63 63.56 50.03
C LEU A 50 -34.31 63.11 49.35
N ILE A 51 -34.26 62.98 48.01
CA ILE A 51 -33.98 63.97 46.92
C ILE A 51 -32.49 64.29 46.67
N ASN A 52 -32.00 63.93 45.48
CA ASN A 52 -31.45 64.90 44.50
C ASN A 52 -31.17 64.24 43.13
N SER A 53 -32.09 64.42 42.19
CA SER A 53 -31.90 64.16 40.76
C SER A 53 -31.54 65.47 40.05
N LYS A 54 -30.35 65.53 39.44
CA LYS A 54 -30.02 66.55 38.43
C LYS A 54 -30.20 65.94 37.06
N ILE A 55 -31.30 66.31 36.42
CA ILE A 55 -31.54 66.23 34.99
C ILE A 55 -30.82 67.43 34.35
N ALA A 56 -29.90 67.17 33.43
CA ALA A 56 -29.35 68.19 32.55
C ALA A 56 -29.68 67.82 31.11
N THR A 57 -30.59 68.62 30.55
CA THR A 57 -30.94 68.77 29.14
C THR A 57 -29.71 69.19 28.33
N ALA A 58 -29.47 68.54 27.19
CA ALA A 58 -28.54 69.03 26.18
C ALA A 58 -29.22 69.03 24.81
N SER A 59 -29.26 70.22 24.26
CA SER A 59 -30.01 70.68 23.08
C SER A 59 -29.55 70.03 21.79
N ILE A 60 -30.53 69.66 20.96
CA ILE A 60 -30.35 69.27 19.57
C ILE A 60 -29.98 70.52 18.77
N THR A 61 -28.73 70.58 18.31
CA THR A 61 -28.29 71.51 17.26
C THR A 61 -27.98 70.70 16.01
N LEU A 62 -28.83 70.89 14.99
CA LEU A 62 -28.62 70.42 13.63
C LEU A 62 -27.41 71.14 13.00
N PRO A 63 -26.40 70.44 12.48
CA PRO A 63 -25.45 71.06 11.57
C PRO A 63 -25.97 70.99 10.13
N LEU A 64 -25.83 72.14 9.46
CA LEU A 64 -26.14 72.40 8.07
C LEU A 64 -25.48 71.41 7.10
N LEU A 65 -26.22 71.23 6.00
CA LEU A 65 -25.93 70.53 4.76
C LEU A 65 -24.56 70.92 4.14
N GLY A 66 -23.49 70.26 4.58
CA GLY A 66 -22.18 70.29 3.92
C GLY A 66 -22.06 69.16 2.91
N LYS A 67 -21.85 69.49 1.64
CA LYS A 67 -21.63 68.58 0.50
C LYS A 67 -20.70 67.41 0.88
N THR A 68 -21.25 66.21 1.03
CA THR A 68 -20.49 64.98 1.27
C THR A 68 -19.77 64.60 -0.01
N ARG A 69 -18.46 64.85 -0.03
CA ARG A 69 -17.53 64.26 -0.98
C ARG A 69 -17.51 62.76 -0.70
N THR A 70 -18.14 61.96 -1.56
CA THR A 70 -18.11 60.50 -1.49
C THR A 70 -16.72 59.98 -1.83
N THR A 71 -15.79 60.06 -0.87
CA THR A 71 -14.58 59.25 -0.91
C THR A 71 -15.02 57.80 -0.75
N LYS A 72 -15.01 57.03 -1.84
CA LYS A 72 -15.09 55.57 -1.80
C LYS A 72 -13.95 55.08 -0.91
N THR A 73 -14.21 54.91 0.38
CA THR A 73 -13.30 54.22 1.30
C THR A 73 -13.16 52.81 0.78
N LEU A 74 -11.99 52.51 0.21
CA LEU A 74 -11.57 51.15 -0.13
C LEU A 74 -11.91 50.23 1.05
N PRO A 75 -12.52 49.06 0.82
CA PRO A 75 -12.86 48.14 1.90
C PRO A 75 -11.59 47.84 2.68
N ARG A 76 -11.59 48.23 3.96
CA ARG A 76 -10.46 48.01 4.87
C ARG A 76 -10.22 46.50 4.91
N ILE A 77 -9.10 46.06 4.34
CA ILE A 77 -8.70 44.66 4.36
C ILE A 77 -8.49 44.31 5.84
N MET A 78 -9.47 43.63 6.45
CA MET A 78 -9.34 43.15 7.83
C MET A 78 -8.21 42.14 7.86
N MET A 79 -7.16 42.45 8.60
CA MET A 79 -6.09 41.51 8.84
C MET A 79 -6.55 40.49 9.89
N LEU A 80 -6.02 39.27 9.84
CA LEU A 80 -6.36 38.23 10.82
C LEU A 80 -6.09 38.70 12.27
N THR A 81 -5.14 39.61 12.45
CA THR A 81 -4.82 40.25 13.74
C THR A 81 -5.97 41.07 14.32
N ASP A 82 -6.89 41.54 13.47
CA ASP A 82 -8.02 42.39 13.85
C ASP A 82 -9.27 41.55 14.17
N CYS A 83 -9.20 40.22 13.99
CA CYS A 83 -10.29 39.32 14.32
C CYS A 83 -10.48 39.21 15.85
N PRO A 84 -11.73 39.12 16.33
CA PRO A 84 -12.03 38.88 17.74
C PRO A 84 -11.38 37.61 18.31
N VAL A 85 -11.17 37.60 19.64
CA VAL A 85 -10.54 36.48 20.36
C VAL A 85 -11.31 35.17 20.14
N GLU A 86 -12.63 35.25 20.00
CA GLU A 86 -13.54 34.12 19.78
C GLU A 86 -13.23 33.44 18.43
N VAL A 87 -12.97 34.24 17.39
CA VAL A 87 -12.58 33.72 16.07
C VAL A 87 -11.24 33.02 16.16
N TRP A 88 -10.25 33.63 16.83
CA TRP A 88 -8.96 32.99 17.06
C TRP A 88 -9.06 31.70 17.87
N THR A 89 -9.93 31.67 18.88
CA THR A 89 -10.17 30.50 19.72
C THR A 89 -10.79 29.36 18.91
N ARG A 90 -11.72 29.69 18.02
CA ARG A 90 -12.31 28.73 17.08
C ARG A 90 -11.31 28.23 16.05
N ILE A 91 -10.49 29.12 15.49
CA ILE A 91 -9.38 28.71 14.61
C ILE A 91 -8.47 27.73 15.35
N PHE A 92 -8.06 28.09 16.57
CA PHE A 92 -7.20 27.26 17.41
C PHE A 92 -7.79 25.86 17.64
N SER A 93 -9.09 25.74 17.92
CA SER A 93 -9.75 24.45 18.17
C SER A 93 -9.76 23.51 16.95
N PHE A 94 -9.61 24.03 15.73
CA PHE A 94 -9.55 23.25 14.49
C PHE A 94 -8.12 23.07 13.94
N VAL A 95 -7.09 23.58 14.61
CA VAL A 95 -5.71 23.37 14.18
C VAL A 95 -5.39 21.88 14.25
N HIS A 96 -5.08 21.30 13.09
CA HIS A 96 -4.67 19.91 12.99
C HIS A 96 -3.25 19.69 13.53
N ASP A 97 -3.04 18.48 14.04
CA ASP A 97 -1.79 17.87 14.54
C ASP A 97 -1.43 18.08 16.01
N ASP A 98 -0.67 17.12 16.55
CA ASP A 98 -0.08 17.16 17.89
C ASP A 98 0.92 18.34 18.06
N THR A 99 1.21 19.07 16.98
CA THR A 99 1.98 20.31 16.96
C THR A 99 1.16 21.58 17.14
N GLY A 100 -0.18 21.53 17.09
CA GLY A 100 -1.04 22.72 17.20
C GLY A 100 -0.76 23.53 18.47
N LEU A 101 -0.74 22.87 19.63
CA LEU A 101 -0.38 23.47 20.92
C LEU A 101 1.05 24.05 20.98
N LYS A 102 1.96 23.58 20.12
CA LYS A 102 3.38 24.02 20.10
C LYS A 102 3.64 25.13 19.10
N LEU A 103 3.02 25.06 17.92
CA LEU A 103 3.30 25.95 16.79
C LEU A 103 2.35 27.15 16.75
N PHE A 104 1.08 26.97 17.10
CA PHE A 104 0.10 28.06 17.12
C PHE A 104 0.53 29.26 17.99
N PRO A 105 1.05 29.07 19.22
CA PRO A 105 1.53 30.17 20.04
C PRO A 105 2.69 30.98 19.42
N LEU A 106 3.37 30.42 18.42
CA LEU A 106 4.53 31.03 17.76
C LEU A 106 4.15 31.93 16.57
N ILE A 107 2.88 31.94 16.16
CA ILE A 107 2.41 32.70 14.99
C ILE A 107 2.45 34.20 15.28
N CYS A 108 1.83 34.62 16.37
CA CYS A 108 1.75 36.02 16.81
C CYS A 108 1.42 36.11 18.31
N LYS A 109 1.47 37.32 18.86
CA LYS A 109 1.11 37.59 20.27
C LYS A 109 -0.31 37.13 20.60
N GLN A 110 -1.27 37.41 19.72
CA GLN A 110 -2.67 37.04 19.90
C GLN A 110 -2.87 35.52 19.97
N ALA A 111 -2.25 34.78 19.04
CA ALA A 111 -2.29 33.32 19.03
C ALA A 111 -1.67 32.72 20.31
N ARG A 112 -0.60 33.34 20.82
CA ARG A 112 0.00 32.99 22.12
C ARG A 112 -0.99 33.17 23.26
N CYS A 113 -1.64 34.34 23.35
CA CYS A 113 -2.64 34.63 24.39
C CYS A 113 -3.81 33.62 24.34
N VAL A 114 -4.33 33.32 23.15
CA VAL A 114 -5.41 32.36 22.95
C VAL A 114 -4.98 30.95 23.37
N SER A 115 -3.84 30.46 22.90
CA SER A 115 -3.34 29.13 23.26
C SER A 115 -3.01 28.95 24.76
N ALA A 116 -2.72 30.05 25.47
CA ALA A 116 -2.46 30.04 26.90
C ALA A 116 -3.76 29.98 27.72
N SER A 117 -4.88 30.47 27.18
CA SER A 117 -6.18 30.51 27.85
C SER A 117 -6.72 29.11 28.16
N PRO A 118 -7.11 28.82 29.43
CA PRO A 118 -7.70 27.53 29.82
C PRO A 118 -8.95 27.18 29.00
N SER A 119 -9.83 28.16 28.75
CA SER A 119 -11.06 27.95 27.97
C SER A 119 -10.78 27.54 26.53
N SER A 120 -9.74 28.14 25.93
CA SER A 120 -9.33 27.81 24.56
C SER A 120 -8.72 26.41 24.47
N LYS A 121 -7.92 26.00 25.46
CA LYS A 121 -7.37 24.63 25.55
C LYS A 121 -8.47 23.59 25.77
N ALA A 122 -9.43 23.87 26.66
CA ALA A 122 -10.57 23.01 26.91
C ALA A 122 -11.39 22.80 25.63
N LEU A 123 -11.70 23.89 24.91
CA LEU A 123 -12.37 23.81 23.61
C LEU A 123 -11.54 23.02 22.59
N TYR A 124 -10.23 23.25 22.51
CA TYR A 124 -9.33 22.50 21.63
C TYR A 124 -9.41 20.98 21.89
N PHE A 125 -9.34 20.54 23.15
CA PHE A 125 -9.43 19.11 23.47
C PHE A 125 -10.80 18.52 23.16
N LEU A 126 -11.89 19.26 23.46
CA LEU A 126 -13.26 18.83 23.19
C LEU A 126 -13.57 18.74 21.70
N THR A 127 -13.16 19.73 20.91
CA THR A 127 -13.35 19.74 19.47
C THR A 127 -12.53 18.65 18.80
N ARG A 128 -11.30 18.41 19.26
CA ARG A 128 -10.39 17.47 18.62
C ARG A 128 -10.63 16.00 18.96
N TYR A 129 -10.96 15.71 20.22
CA TYR A 129 -11.06 14.34 20.73
C TYR A 129 -12.49 13.94 21.12
N GLY A 130 -13.44 14.88 21.06
CA GLY A 130 -14.81 14.66 21.50
C GLY A 130 -14.97 14.60 23.02
N LYS A 131 -16.21 14.62 23.49
CA LYS A 131 -16.53 14.71 24.93
C LYS A 131 -16.00 13.54 25.75
N ASN A 132 -16.01 12.34 25.19
CA ASN A 132 -15.75 11.10 25.94
C ASN A 132 -14.26 10.70 26.00
N MET A 133 -13.49 11.06 24.96
CA MET A 133 -12.06 10.71 24.86
C MET A 133 -11.13 11.89 25.12
N SER A 134 -11.67 13.10 25.31
CA SER A 134 -10.88 14.32 25.53
C SER A 134 -9.95 14.22 26.74
N PHE A 135 -10.39 13.72 27.90
CA PHE A 135 -9.50 13.56 29.06
C PHE A 135 -8.38 12.55 28.80
N TYR A 136 -8.71 11.40 28.19
CA TYR A 136 -7.71 10.38 27.88
C TYR A 136 -6.59 10.93 27.00
N PHE A 137 -6.94 11.57 25.87
CA PHE A 137 -5.94 12.09 24.94
C PHE A 137 -5.25 13.36 25.45
N ALA A 138 -5.95 14.23 26.19
CA ALA A 138 -5.33 15.38 26.83
C ALA A 138 -4.29 14.93 27.86
N TYR A 139 -4.62 13.96 28.71
CA TYR A 139 -3.69 13.38 29.68
C TYR A 139 -2.50 12.69 28.99
N ARG A 140 -2.78 11.81 28.02
CA ARG A 140 -1.74 11.00 27.35
C ARG A 140 -0.78 11.81 26.49
N LYS A 141 -1.30 12.74 25.68
CA LYS A 141 -0.51 13.46 24.67
C LYS A 141 -0.12 14.87 25.10
N HIS A 142 -0.91 15.49 25.98
CA HIS A 142 -0.85 16.92 26.26
C HIS A 142 -0.84 17.23 27.77
N LEU A 143 -0.24 16.36 28.59
CA LEU A 143 -0.24 16.50 30.06
C LEU A 143 0.14 17.91 30.54
N LYS A 144 1.14 18.54 29.91
CA LYS A 144 1.60 19.91 30.26
C LYS A 144 0.57 21.01 29.99
N ALA A 145 -0.38 20.77 29.11
CA ALA A 145 -1.47 21.71 28.80
C ALA A 145 -2.74 21.41 29.61
N LEU A 146 -2.76 20.30 30.35
CA LEU A 146 -3.87 19.89 31.21
C LEU A 146 -3.63 20.40 32.63
N ASP A 147 -4.23 21.55 32.96
CA ASP A 147 -4.26 22.10 34.31
C ASP A 147 -5.65 21.93 34.95
N LEU A 148 -5.77 22.24 36.24
CA LEU A 148 -7.02 22.07 37.00
C LEU A 148 -8.17 22.89 36.40
N LEU A 149 -7.89 24.13 35.95
CA LEU A 149 -8.90 25.01 35.37
C LEU A 149 -9.38 24.47 34.02
N VAL A 150 -8.47 23.99 33.18
CA VAL A 150 -8.81 23.32 31.91
C VAL A 150 -9.71 22.12 32.17
N VAL A 151 -9.39 21.28 33.16
CA VAL A 151 -10.21 20.12 33.51
C VAL A 151 -11.61 20.53 33.96
N GLN A 152 -11.72 21.52 34.84
CA GLN A 152 -13.01 22.03 35.31
C GLN A 152 -13.85 22.58 34.16
N ILE A 153 -13.26 23.37 33.26
CA ILE A 153 -13.95 23.92 32.09
C ILE A 153 -14.36 22.80 31.12
N MET A 154 -13.52 21.77 30.95
CA MET A 154 -13.88 20.61 30.13
C MET A 154 -15.11 19.88 30.70
N LEU A 155 -15.15 19.65 32.02
CA LEU A 155 -16.31 19.05 32.70
C LEU A 155 -17.57 19.91 32.57
N GLN A 156 -17.46 21.23 32.76
CA GLN A 156 -18.56 22.18 32.58
C GLN A 156 -19.12 22.16 31.15
N ASN A 157 -18.25 21.94 30.17
CA ASN A 157 -18.65 21.79 28.76
C ASN A 157 -19.06 20.35 28.39
N GLY A 158 -19.25 19.48 29.39
CA GLY A 158 -19.78 18.14 29.22
C GLY A 158 -18.76 17.09 28.77
N ALA A 159 -17.46 17.31 29.00
CA ALA A 159 -16.49 16.22 28.93
C ALA A 159 -16.87 15.13 29.95
N GLN A 160 -16.79 13.87 29.53
CA GLN A 160 -17.00 12.74 30.42
C GLN A 160 -15.66 12.20 30.87
N LEU A 161 -15.56 11.79 32.13
CA LEU A 161 -14.39 11.12 32.68
C LEU A 161 -14.68 9.62 32.84
N PRO A 162 -14.32 8.77 31.86
CA PRO A 162 -14.49 7.32 32.00
C PRO A 162 -13.64 6.74 33.13
N ARG A 163 -14.16 5.71 33.80
CA ARG A 163 -13.47 5.04 34.92
C ARG A 163 -12.07 4.55 34.56
N PHE A 164 -11.89 3.98 33.37
CA PHE A 164 -10.57 3.49 32.93
C PHE A 164 -9.50 4.60 32.84
N VAL A 165 -9.91 5.85 32.56
CA VAL A 165 -8.99 6.99 32.51
C VAL A 165 -8.49 7.30 33.91
N ALA A 166 -9.39 7.30 34.90
CA ALA A 166 -9.04 7.46 36.30
C ALA A 166 -8.14 6.31 36.79
N GLN A 167 -8.44 5.05 36.43
CA GLN A 167 -7.58 3.89 36.72
C GLN A 167 -6.16 4.09 36.19
N LYS A 168 -6.04 4.55 34.93
CA LYS A 168 -4.76 4.79 34.30
C LYS A 168 -3.99 5.92 34.98
N ILE A 169 -4.64 7.03 35.30
CA ILE A 169 -4.05 8.16 36.03
C ILE A 169 -3.55 7.72 37.40
N THR A 170 -4.35 6.96 38.15
CA THR A 170 -3.96 6.43 39.47
C THR A 170 -2.78 5.49 39.37
N SER A 171 -2.80 4.54 38.42
CA SER A 171 -1.68 3.64 38.17
C SER A 171 -0.40 4.40 37.83
N ASP A 172 -0.48 5.39 36.92
CA ASP A 172 0.67 6.20 36.55
C ASP A 172 1.23 7.02 37.72
N TYR A 173 0.36 7.63 38.52
CA TYR A 173 0.76 8.42 39.69
C TYR A 173 1.57 7.59 40.69
N HIS A 174 1.15 6.35 40.96
CA HIS A 174 1.87 5.46 41.87
C HIS A 174 3.15 4.85 41.29
N MET A 175 3.26 4.79 39.96
CA MET A 175 4.45 4.25 39.27
C MET A 175 5.52 5.31 38.98
N GLN A 176 5.21 6.61 39.09
CA GLN A 176 6.07 7.68 38.60
C GLN A 176 7.15 8.13 39.61
N SER A 177 8.41 8.01 39.20
CA SER A 177 9.60 8.55 39.86
C SER A 177 10.08 9.91 39.31
N SER A 178 9.57 10.41 38.17
CA SER A 178 9.75 11.82 37.72
C SER A 178 8.84 12.21 36.54
N GLY A 179 8.26 13.42 36.57
CA GLY A 179 7.48 14.00 35.46
C GLY A 179 5.98 13.69 35.44
N GLY A 180 5.45 13.22 36.57
CA GLY A 180 4.08 12.75 36.71
C GLY A 180 2.98 13.81 36.75
N ILE A 181 1.74 13.33 36.82
CA ILE A 181 0.58 14.19 37.07
C ILE A 181 0.76 14.93 38.40
N SER A 182 0.48 16.23 38.43
CA SER A 182 0.59 17.00 39.68
C SER A 182 -0.40 16.47 40.72
N THR A 183 -0.01 16.39 41.99
CA THR A 183 -0.87 15.92 43.09
C THR A 183 -2.25 16.59 43.13
N PRO A 184 -2.40 17.93 42.96
CA PRO A 184 -3.73 18.55 42.94
C PRO A 184 -4.64 18.03 41.81
N LEU A 185 -4.06 17.81 40.63
CA LEU A 185 -4.80 17.29 39.49
C LEU A 185 -5.17 15.81 39.68
N PHE A 186 -4.27 15.01 40.26
CA PHE A 186 -4.55 13.64 40.65
C PHE A 186 -5.71 13.55 41.66
N VAL A 187 -5.62 14.29 42.77
CA VAL A 187 -6.67 14.33 43.80
C VAL A 187 -8.01 14.76 43.20
N PHE A 188 -7.99 15.74 42.29
CA PHE A 188 -9.19 16.15 41.58
C PHE A 188 -9.82 15.01 40.77
N PHE A 189 -9.03 14.31 39.94
CA PHE A 189 -9.53 13.19 39.14
C PHE A 189 -10.09 12.07 40.02
N VAL A 190 -9.40 11.71 41.10
CA VAL A 190 -9.85 10.69 42.03
C VAL A 190 -11.18 11.09 42.68
N ASN A 191 -11.25 12.27 43.30
CA ASN A 191 -12.47 12.75 43.96
C ASN A 191 -13.65 12.85 42.98
N HIS A 192 -13.40 13.37 41.78
CA HIS A 192 -14.44 13.47 40.76
C HIS A 192 -14.92 12.09 40.30
N THR A 193 -14.02 11.11 40.20
CA THR A 193 -14.37 9.72 39.87
C THR A 193 -15.22 9.07 40.96
N TYR A 194 -14.87 9.25 42.24
CA TYR A 194 -15.70 8.81 43.36
C TYR A 194 -17.09 9.46 43.34
N ASN A 195 -17.19 10.74 42.98
CA ASN A 195 -18.49 11.41 42.87
C ASN A 195 -19.36 10.84 41.74
N ILE A 196 -18.76 10.38 40.64
CA ILE A 196 -19.50 9.80 39.51
C ILE A 196 -19.89 8.34 39.76
N TYR A 197 -18.96 7.54 40.29
CA TYR A 197 -19.09 6.09 40.35
C TYR A 197 -19.31 5.55 41.77
N ALA A 198 -19.32 6.40 42.79
CA ALA A 198 -19.44 6.03 44.20
C ALA A 198 -18.42 4.95 44.59
N ASP A 199 -18.84 3.93 45.34
CA ASP A 199 -17.99 2.83 45.78
C ASP A 199 -17.46 1.97 44.61
N LEU A 200 -18.10 2.04 43.44
CA LEU A 200 -17.60 1.37 42.23
C LEU A 200 -16.36 2.08 41.67
N ALA A 201 -15.98 3.26 42.17
CA ALA A 201 -14.68 3.85 41.87
C ALA A 201 -13.53 3.07 42.52
N LEU A 202 -13.78 2.32 43.60
CA LEU A 202 -12.75 1.53 44.28
C LEU A 202 -12.15 0.55 43.27
N PHE A 203 -10.84 0.70 43.06
CA PHE A 203 -10.04 -0.12 42.14
C PHE A 203 -9.77 -1.54 42.68
N ASN A 204 -10.59 -2.00 43.63
CA ASN A 204 -10.44 -3.24 44.39
C ASN A 204 -11.48 -4.27 43.93
N GLU A 205 -11.21 -4.94 42.81
CA GLU A 205 -11.83 -6.26 42.55
C GLU A 205 -10.83 -7.32 43.00
N ASN A 206 -10.82 -7.60 44.31
CA ASN A 206 -10.02 -8.60 45.02
C ASN A 206 -8.50 -8.38 44.95
N ALA A 207 -7.89 -8.19 46.12
CA ALA A 207 -6.47 -7.85 46.34
C ALA A 207 -5.42 -8.78 45.68
N SER A 208 -5.82 -9.89 45.05
CA SER A 208 -4.92 -10.80 44.32
C SER A 208 -4.79 -10.48 42.82
N THR A 209 -5.67 -9.68 42.21
CA THR A 209 -5.51 -9.25 40.81
C THR A 209 -6.18 -7.90 40.57
N PHE A 210 -5.42 -6.81 40.63
CA PHE A 210 -5.83 -5.52 40.07
C PHE A 210 -6.08 -5.66 38.56
N THR A 211 -7.28 -6.09 38.14
CA THR A 211 -7.64 -6.10 36.72
C THR A 211 -8.16 -4.72 36.34
N SER A 212 -7.39 -3.98 35.54
CA SER A 212 -7.89 -2.76 34.89
C SER A 212 -9.14 -3.05 34.06
N ASP A 213 -9.98 -2.05 33.80
CA ASP A 213 -11.17 -2.21 32.97
C ASP A 213 -10.83 -2.79 31.59
N HIS A 214 -9.66 -2.45 31.02
CA HIS A 214 -9.14 -3.05 29.78
C HIS A 214 -8.87 -4.54 29.92
N ALA A 215 -8.17 -4.96 30.99
CA ALA A 215 -7.90 -6.37 31.24
C ALA A 215 -9.20 -7.16 31.51
N ALA A 216 -10.12 -6.57 32.28
CA ALA A 216 -11.43 -7.14 32.53
C ALA A 216 -12.23 -7.31 31.22
N PHE A 217 -12.28 -6.27 30.38
CA PHE A 217 -12.92 -6.32 29.07
C PHE A 217 -12.32 -7.39 28.16
N GLU A 218 -10.99 -7.43 28.02
CA GLU A 218 -10.32 -8.45 27.19
C GLU A 218 -10.61 -9.87 27.71
N ARG A 219 -10.60 -10.08 29.02
CA ARG A 219 -10.91 -11.37 29.64
C ARG A 219 -12.36 -11.78 29.40
N LEU A 220 -13.32 -10.88 29.62
CA LEU A 220 -14.75 -11.16 29.47
C LEU A 220 -15.11 -11.49 28.02
N VAL A 221 -14.56 -10.73 27.08
CA VAL A 221 -14.92 -10.85 25.66
C VAL A 221 -14.21 -12.01 24.96
N ARG A 222 -13.01 -12.40 25.41
CA ARG A 222 -12.25 -13.51 24.81
C ARG A 222 -12.41 -14.85 25.52
N ALA A 223 -12.97 -14.90 26.71
CA ALA A 223 -13.17 -16.16 27.41
C ALA A 223 -14.05 -17.10 26.55
N PRO A 224 -13.73 -18.39 26.45
CA PRO A 224 -14.54 -19.34 25.69
C PRO A 224 -15.98 -19.47 26.22
N ILE A 225 -16.24 -18.98 27.43
CA ILE A 225 -17.54 -18.97 28.14
C ILE A 225 -18.26 -17.60 27.99
N SER A 226 -17.85 -16.78 27.02
CA SER A 226 -18.28 -15.38 26.89
C SER A 226 -19.79 -15.19 26.66
N ASP A 227 -20.53 -16.25 26.31
CA ASP A 227 -21.97 -16.21 26.01
C ASP A 227 -22.87 -16.46 27.24
N THR A 228 -22.34 -16.36 28.45
CA THR A 228 -23.14 -16.43 29.68
C THR A 228 -23.83 -15.10 29.95
N ALA A 229 -25.09 -15.13 30.44
CA ALA A 229 -25.85 -13.94 30.81
C ALA A 229 -25.07 -13.01 31.77
N VAL A 230 -24.32 -13.60 32.70
CA VAL A 230 -23.43 -12.88 33.63
C VAL A 230 -22.31 -12.12 32.91
N THR A 231 -21.72 -12.70 31.85
CA THR A 231 -20.68 -12.02 31.07
C THR A 231 -21.27 -10.86 30.29
N ILE A 232 -22.44 -11.05 29.67
CA ILE A 232 -23.16 -10.01 28.93
C ILE A 232 -23.51 -8.85 29.87
N GLU A 233 -23.97 -9.13 31.07
CA GLU A 233 -24.26 -8.11 32.09
C GLU A 233 -23.00 -7.33 32.49
N LYS A 234 -21.89 -8.02 32.80
CA LYS A 234 -20.62 -7.37 33.15
C LYS A 234 -20.07 -6.49 32.02
N VAL A 235 -20.15 -6.96 30.78
CA VAL A 235 -19.76 -6.16 29.60
C VAL A 235 -20.69 -4.96 29.43
N ASN A 236 -22.00 -5.14 29.65
CA ASN A 236 -22.96 -4.04 29.63
C ASN A 236 -22.64 -3.01 30.71
N THR A 237 -22.28 -3.44 31.93
CA THR A 237 -21.86 -2.56 33.02
C THR A 237 -20.61 -1.76 32.65
N LEU A 238 -19.57 -2.41 32.13
CA LEU A 238 -18.36 -1.73 31.66
C LEU A 238 -18.67 -0.64 30.63
N ILE A 239 -19.41 -1.00 29.57
CA ILE A 239 -19.68 -0.07 28.45
C ILE A 239 -20.69 1.01 28.86
N HIS A 240 -21.79 0.64 29.53
CA HIS A 240 -22.91 1.53 29.78
C HIS A 240 -22.72 2.38 31.04
N GLN A 241 -22.34 1.74 32.16
CA GLN A 241 -22.19 2.41 33.45
C GLN A 241 -20.83 3.08 33.54
N PHE A 242 -19.74 2.38 33.23
CA PHE A 242 -18.37 2.92 33.35
C PHE A 242 -17.89 3.70 32.13
N LYS A 243 -18.75 3.85 31.10
CA LYS A 243 -18.43 4.54 29.84
C LYS A 243 -17.14 4.04 29.20
N PHE A 244 -16.87 2.74 29.34
CA PHE A 244 -15.64 2.13 28.86
C PHE A 244 -15.49 2.27 27.34
N ILE A 245 -14.26 2.54 26.91
CA ILE A 245 -13.85 2.61 25.51
C ILE A 245 -12.51 1.86 25.39
N PRO A 246 -12.43 0.80 24.58
CA PRO A 246 -11.17 0.12 24.39
C PRO A 246 -10.22 1.02 23.58
N VAL A 247 -8.96 1.07 23.99
CA VAL A 247 -7.93 1.87 23.33
C VAL A 247 -6.74 0.97 23.03
N SER A 248 -6.23 1.05 21.80
CA SER A 248 -5.13 0.20 21.29
C SER A 248 -3.96 0.11 22.26
N ASP A 249 -3.62 1.24 22.86
CA ASP A 249 -2.39 1.40 23.62
C ASP A 249 -2.49 0.89 25.07
N LEU A 250 -3.69 0.49 25.51
CA LEU A 250 -3.95 -0.11 26.82
C LEU A 250 -4.36 -1.59 26.72
N CYS A 251 -4.63 -2.08 25.51
CA CYS A 251 -4.96 -3.48 25.27
C CYS A 251 -3.66 -4.29 25.03
N SER A 252 -3.62 -5.51 25.55
CA SER A 252 -2.46 -6.41 25.38
C SER A 252 -2.34 -6.97 23.96
N LYS A 253 -3.45 -7.00 23.22
CA LYS A 253 -3.58 -7.58 21.88
C LYS A 253 -4.28 -6.60 20.92
N PRO A 254 -4.29 -6.88 19.60
CA PRO A 254 -4.97 -6.04 18.64
C PRO A 254 -6.45 -5.84 19.01
N ILE A 255 -6.83 -4.58 19.17
CA ILE A 255 -8.18 -4.17 19.60
C ILE A 255 -9.28 -4.70 18.67
N ALA A 256 -9.01 -4.80 17.37
CA ALA A 256 -9.94 -5.31 16.37
C ALA A 256 -10.44 -6.72 16.69
N GLU A 257 -9.61 -7.56 17.31
CA GLU A 257 -10.00 -8.91 17.71
C GLU A 257 -10.99 -8.89 18.87
N SER A 258 -10.73 -8.10 19.92
CA SER A 258 -11.67 -7.95 21.03
C SER A 258 -13.01 -7.38 20.56
N ILE A 259 -12.98 -6.40 19.66
CA ILE A 259 -14.22 -5.84 19.10
C ILE A 259 -14.97 -6.87 18.23
N TYR A 260 -14.27 -7.70 17.46
CA TYR A 260 -14.89 -8.78 16.69
C TYR A 260 -15.59 -9.82 17.60
N TYR A 261 -14.97 -10.20 18.73
CA TYR A 261 -15.64 -11.08 19.68
C TYR A 261 -16.83 -10.39 20.36
N LEU A 262 -16.71 -9.11 20.70
CA LEU A 262 -17.83 -8.32 21.23
C LEU A 262 -19.00 -8.24 20.26
N SER A 263 -18.72 -8.08 18.95
CA SER A 263 -19.76 -8.03 17.91
C SER A 263 -20.46 -9.37 17.73
N ARG A 264 -19.78 -10.49 17.99
CA ARG A 264 -20.39 -11.83 18.01
C ARG A 264 -21.32 -12.02 19.21
N LEU A 265 -20.94 -11.51 20.38
CA LEU A 265 -21.77 -11.55 21.59
C LEU A 265 -23.05 -10.73 21.40
N ASN A 266 -22.91 -9.43 21.14
CA ASN A 266 -24.06 -8.56 20.93
C ASN A 266 -23.67 -7.29 20.18
N LEU A 267 -24.12 -7.16 18.93
CA LEU A 267 -23.88 -5.98 18.09
C LEU A 267 -24.37 -4.65 18.70
N SER A 268 -25.34 -4.66 19.62
CA SER A 268 -25.79 -3.44 20.31
C SER A 268 -24.71 -2.82 21.19
N PHE A 269 -23.75 -3.62 21.68
CA PHE A 269 -22.60 -3.10 22.44
C PHE A 269 -21.70 -2.23 21.58
N ILE A 270 -21.56 -2.57 20.29
CA ILE A 270 -20.79 -1.75 19.35
C ILE A 270 -21.44 -0.37 19.19
N ARG A 271 -22.77 -0.31 19.04
CA ARG A 271 -23.49 0.97 18.99
C ARG A 271 -23.25 1.81 20.25
N LYS A 272 -23.28 1.17 21.42
CA LYS A 272 -22.99 1.84 22.70
C LYS A 272 -21.54 2.35 22.77
N LEU A 273 -20.57 1.57 22.26
CA LEU A 273 -19.18 2.02 22.16
C LEU A 273 -19.03 3.26 21.26
N ILE A 274 -19.72 3.29 20.11
CA ILE A 274 -19.73 4.46 19.21
C ILE A 274 -20.30 5.69 19.92
N VAL A 275 -21.40 5.53 20.66
CA VAL A 275 -21.98 6.62 21.46
C VAL A 275 -21.01 7.09 22.55
N ASN A 276 -20.24 6.16 23.13
CA ASN A 276 -19.14 6.49 24.03
C ASN A 276 -17.93 7.09 23.29
N GLY A 277 -17.95 7.28 21.96
CA GLY A 277 -16.86 7.93 21.22
C GLY A 277 -15.76 6.98 20.74
N PHE A 278 -16.04 5.67 20.69
CA PHE A 278 -15.17 4.72 20.00
C PHE A 278 -15.21 4.96 18.49
N ASP A 279 -14.03 5.13 17.89
CA ASP A 279 -13.87 5.30 16.45
C ASP A 279 -13.83 3.93 15.75
N LEU A 280 -14.91 3.60 15.05
CA LEU A 280 -15.00 2.36 14.28
C LEU A 280 -13.96 2.28 13.15
N SER A 281 -13.52 3.41 12.59
CA SER A 281 -12.62 3.41 11.43
C SER A 281 -11.30 2.69 11.73
N VAL A 282 -10.85 2.73 12.99
CA VAL A 282 -9.61 2.09 13.47
C VAL A 282 -9.66 0.56 13.35
N VAL A 283 -10.85 -0.04 13.42
CA VAL A 283 -11.05 -1.50 13.44
C VAL A 283 -11.90 -2.03 12.29
N ASN A 284 -12.49 -1.13 11.50
CA ASN A 284 -13.49 -1.44 10.48
C ASN A 284 -13.02 -2.56 9.53
N ASP A 285 -11.87 -2.36 8.89
CA ASP A 285 -11.40 -3.29 7.86
C ASP A 285 -11.06 -4.67 8.44
N SER A 286 -10.42 -4.71 9.60
CA SER A 286 -10.08 -5.97 10.27
C SER A 286 -11.29 -6.77 10.73
N ILE A 287 -12.35 -6.11 11.19
CA ILE A 287 -13.60 -6.76 11.60
C ILE A 287 -14.36 -7.21 10.37
N MET A 288 -14.53 -6.33 9.39
CA MET A 288 -15.28 -6.63 8.18
C MET A 288 -14.62 -7.75 7.37
N GLU A 289 -13.28 -7.81 7.32
CA GLU A 289 -12.56 -8.95 6.74
C GLU A 289 -12.95 -10.27 7.40
N ARG A 290 -12.98 -10.34 8.75
CA ARG A 290 -13.39 -11.54 9.49
C ARG A 290 -14.85 -11.90 9.27
N VAL A 291 -15.73 -10.89 9.18
CA VAL A 291 -17.15 -11.06 8.87
C VAL A 291 -17.32 -11.65 7.46
N MET A 292 -16.56 -11.16 6.48
CA MET A 292 -16.66 -11.59 5.07
C MET A 292 -16.13 -13.02 4.83
N ILE A 293 -15.30 -13.54 5.74
CA ILE A 293 -14.86 -14.94 5.73
C ILE A 293 -15.63 -15.82 6.73
N HIS A 294 -16.75 -15.34 7.28
CA HIS A 294 -17.54 -16.13 8.20
C HIS A 294 -18.30 -17.26 7.45
N PRO A 295 -18.35 -18.51 7.96
CA PRO A 295 -19.01 -19.63 7.27
C PRO A 295 -20.50 -19.40 7.01
N TYR A 296 -21.18 -18.71 7.93
CA TYR A 296 -22.62 -18.42 7.85
C TYR A 296 -22.93 -17.06 7.23
N LEU A 297 -22.00 -16.50 6.43
CA LEU A 297 -22.19 -15.19 5.80
C LEU A 297 -23.42 -15.23 4.86
N ASN A 298 -24.36 -14.32 5.10
CA ASN A 298 -25.50 -14.05 4.23
C ASN A 298 -25.80 -12.53 4.23
N VAL A 299 -26.64 -12.07 3.30
CA VAL A 299 -26.98 -10.64 3.16
C VAL A 299 -27.51 -10.06 4.47
N ARG A 300 -28.38 -10.80 5.19
CA ARG A 300 -28.96 -10.36 6.47
C ARG A 300 -27.90 -10.24 7.55
N TYR A 301 -26.97 -11.19 7.63
CA TYR A 301 -25.86 -11.18 8.59
C TYR A 301 -24.96 -9.98 8.37
N LEU A 302 -24.55 -9.73 7.12
CA LEU A 302 -23.71 -8.59 6.77
C LEU A 302 -24.42 -7.25 7.00
N LYS A 303 -25.70 -7.16 6.61
CA LYS A 303 -26.52 -5.95 6.81
C LYS A 303 -26.58 -5.53 8.29
N ARG A 304 -26.64 -6.47 9.24
CA ARG A 304 -26.59 -6.15 10.67
C ARG A 304 -25.33 -5.39 11.09
N TYR A 305 -24.18 -5.67 10.47
CA TYR A 305 -22.94 -4.93 10.73
C TYR A 305 -23.00 -3.54 10.07
N LEU A 306 -23.49 -3.45 8.84
CA LEU A 306 -23.67 -2.18 8.14
C LEU A 306 -24.63 -1.24 8.89
N ASP A 307 -25.74 -1.77 9.40
CA ASP A 307 -26.73 -1.04 10.20
C ASP A 307 -26.17 -0.52 11.54
N VAL A 308 -25.03 -1.06 12.01
CA VAL A 308 -24.34 -0.58 13.21
C VAL A 308 -23.39 0.58 12.91
N GLY A 309 -22.99 0.75 11.65
CA GLY A 309 -22.06 1.79 11.20
C GLY A 309 -20.75 1.25 10.62
N PHE A 310 -20.58 -0.07 10.50
CA PHE A 310 -19.45 -0.61 9.74
C PHE A 310 -19.62 -0.33 8.25
N VAL A 311 -18.50 -0.19 7.53
CA VAL A 311 -18.47 0.18 6.12
C VAL A 311 -17.72 -0.87 5.32
N LEU A 312 -18.26 -1.25 4.15
CA LEU A 312 -17.53 -2.03 3.15
C LEU A 312 -16.52 -1.12 2.43
N SER A 313 -15.34 -0.98 3.02
CA SER A 313 -14.23 -0.28 2.39
C SER A 313 -13.77 -1.03 1.13
N ASN A 314 -13.10 -0.31 0.22
CA ASN A 314 -12.54 -0.93 -0.98
C ASN A 314 -11.54 -2.05 -0.62
N ILE A 315 -10.73 -1.85 0.42
CA ILE A 315 -9.77 -2.84 0.90
C ILE A 315 -10.49 -4.10 1.39
N CYS A 316 -11.56 -3.94 2.18
CA CYS A 316 -12.36 -5.07 2.64
C CYS A 316 -12.98 -5.86 1.48
N ILE A 317 -13.50 -5.16 0.46
CA ILE A 317 -14.07 -5.81 -0.74
C ILE A 317 -12.98 -6.58 -1.48
N LYS A 318 -11.82 -5.97 -1.73
CA LYS A 318 -10.69 -6.65 -2.40
C LYS A 318 -10.22 -7.88 -1.62
N ARG A 319 -10.12 -7.82 -0.28
CA ARG A 319 -9.77 -8.98 0.55
C ARG A 319 -10.82 -10.08 0.49
N ALA A 320 -12.11 -9.70 0.49
CA ALA A 320 -13.20 -10.65 0.35
C ALA A 320 -13.19 -11.33 -1.04
N LEU A 321 -12.92 -10.58 -2.11
CA LEU A 321 -12.75 -11.09 -3.46
C LEU A 321 -11.55 -12.04 -3.54
N ALA A 322 -10.40 -11.65 -2.98
CA ALA A 322 -9.19 -12.47 -2.92
C ALA A 322 -9.34 -13.75 -2.09
N GLY A 323 -10.33 -13.84 -1.20
CA GLY A 323 -10.72 -15.08 -0.54
C GLY A 323 -11.51 -16.04 -1.44
N GLY A 324 -12.03 -15.56 -2.58
CA GLY A 324 -12.57 -16.38 -3.65
C GLY A 324 -13.85 -17.15 -3.34
N ARG A 325 -14.55 -16.90 -2.24
CA ARG A 325 -15.73 -17.71 -1.87
C ARG A 325 -16.96 -17.35 -2.70
N VAL A 326 -17.60 -18.34 -3.34
CA VAL A 326 -18.80 -18.14 -4.18
C VAL A 326 -19.89 -17.34 -3.44
N HIS A 327 -20.17 -17.73 -2.20
CA HIS A 327 -21.22 -17.12 -1.40
C HIS A 327 -20.91 -15.65 -1.07
N THR A 328 -19.64 -15.34 -0.77
CA THR A 328 -19.19 -13.97 -0.49
C THR A 328 -19.31 -13.09 -1.73
N ILE A 329 -18.91 -13.60 -2.91
CA ILE A 329 -19.04 -12.88 -4.19
C ILE A 329 -20.51 -12.62 -4.51
N ALA A 330 -21.39 -13.61 -4.36
CA ALA A 330 -22.83 -13.47 -4.59
C ALA A 330 -23.48 -12.42 -3.67
N ILE A 331 -23.01 -12.29 -2.42
CA ILE A 331 -23.48 -11.26 -1.48
C ILE A 331 -22.96 -9.88 -1.89
N LEU A 332 -21.71 -9.78 -2.34
CA LEU A 332 -21.16 -8.52 -2.84
C LEU A 332 -21.93 -8.00 -4.05
N HIS A 333 -22.30 -8.85 -5.01
CA HIS A 333 -23.16 -8.46 -6.14
C HIS A 333 -24.51 -7.87 -5.72
N LYS A 334 -25.04 -8.28 -4.55
CA LYS A 334 -26.32 -7.76 -4.03
C LYS A 334 -26.20 -6.44 -3.28
N LEU A 335 -25.00 -6.10 -2.79
CA LEU A 335 -24.78 -4.99 -1.86
C LEU A 335 -23.89 -3.87 -2.41
N VAL A 336 -23.07 -4.18 -3.40
CA VAL A 336 -22.13 -3.25 -4.02
C VAL A 336 -22.56 -3.03 -5.47
N GLU A 337 -22.51 -1.78 -5.91
CA GLU A 337 -22.76 -1.43 -7.31
C GLU A 337 -21.85 -2.24 -8.25
N GLU A 338 -22.43 -2.80 -9.31
CA GLU A 338 -21.76 -3.74 -10.20
C GLU A 338 -20.51 -3.14 -10.88
N THR A 339 -20.60 -1.87 -11.30
CA THR A 339 -19.48 -1.12 -11.91
C THR A 339 -18.28 -1.02 -10.95
N LYS A 340 -18.56 -0.64 -9.70
CA LYS A 340 -17.57 -0.54 -8.63
C LYS A 340 -16.99 -1.91 -8.29
N LEU A 341 -17.83 -2.94 -8.21
CA LEU A 341 -17.40 -4.29 -7.89
C LEU A 341 -16.50 -4.88 -8.98
N LYS A 342 -16.85 -4.70 -10.26
CA LYS A 342 -16.03 -5.11 -11.40
C LYS A 342 -14.68 -4.40 -11.41
N LYS A 343 -14.64 -3.09 -11.15
CA LYS A 343 -13.38 -2.35 -11.00
C LYS A 343 -12.52 -2.93 -9.88
N LEU A 344 -13.11 -3.17 -8.70
CA LEU A 344 -12.37 -3.73 -7.57
C LEU A 344 -11.92 -5.18 -7.82
N ALA A 345 -12.64 -5.95 -8.62
CA ALA A 345 -12.21 -7.27 -9.08
C ALA A 345 -10.96 -7.19 -9.96
N CYS A 346 -10.92 -6.27 -10.94
CA CYS A 346 -9.72 -5.99 -11.72
C CYS A 346 -8.55 -5.57 -10.81
N ASP A 347 -8.77 -4.61 -9.90
CA ASP A 347 -7.75 -4.16 -8.96
C ASP A 347 -7.26 -5.30 -8.04
N THR A 348 -8.13 -6.28 -7.75
CA THR A 348 -7.80 -7.46 -6.91
C THR A 348 -6.92 -8.44 -7.70
N ILE A 349 -7.21 -8.64 -8.98
CA ILE A 349 -6.35 -9.41 -9.88
C ILE A 349 -4.96 -8.76 -10.00
N GLU A 350 -4.90 -7.43 -10.17
CA GLU A 350 -3.63 -6.69 -10.18
C GLU A 350 -2.82 -6.90 -8.88
N ASP A 351 -3.47 -6.90 -7.72
CA ASP A 351 -2.80 -7.18 -6.43
C ASP A 351 -2.37 -8.66 -6.29
N LEU A 352 -3.20 -9.59 -6.78
CA LEU A 352 -2.92 -11.03 -6.71
C LEU A 352 -1.78 -11.44 -7.62
N PHE A 353 -1.52 -10.74 -8.73
CA PHE A 353 -0.33 -10.93 -9.54
C PHE A 353 0.85 -10.04 -9.10
N GLY A 354 0.58 -8.89 -8.48
CA GLY A 354 1.60 -7.92 -8.09
C GLY A 354 2.52 -8.33 -6.91
N PRO A 355 3.66 -7.64 -6.76
CA PRO A 355 4.58 -7.83 -5.63
C PRO A 355 3.94 -7.50 -4.26
N TYR A 356 4.35 -8.21 -3.20
CA TYR A 356 4.05 -7.82 -1.82
C TYR A 356 4.87 -6.57 -1.42
N LEU A 357 4.46 -5.39 -1.86
CA LEU A 357 5.24 -4.16 -1.63
C LEU A 357 5.03 -3.54 -0.24
N ASP A 358 3.90 -3.78 0.42
CA ASP A 358 3.66 -3.29 1.79
C ASP A 358 2.60 -4.17 2.49
N ARG A 359 2.82 -4.51 3.77
CA ARG A 359 1.84 -5.25 4.59
C ARG A 359 0.52 -4.49 4.75
N ASN A 360 0.55 -3.16 4.61
CA ASN A 360 -0.62 -2.32 4.79
C ASN A 360 -1.44 -2.14 3.50
N THR A 361 -0.82 -2.23 2.32
CA THR A 361 -1.52 -2.07 1.02
C THR A 361 -1.73 -3.39 0.30
N SER A 362 -0.86 -4.39 0.52
CA SER A 362 -1.04 -5.71 -0.07
C SER A 362 -2.11 -6.49 0.69
N LEU A 363 -2.86 -7.30 -0.05
CA LEU A 363 -3.98 -8.07 0.49
C LEU A 363 -3.56 -9.09 1.55
N ASN A 364 -2.26 -9.42 1.67
CA ASN A 364 -1.72 -10.49 2.54
C ASN A 364 -2.47 -11.83 2.40
N VAL A 365 -3.22 -12.02 1.31
CA VAL A 365 -3.94 -13.27 1.03
C VAL A 365 -2.99 -14.20 0.26
N PRO A 366 -2.91 -15.48 0.63
CA PRO A 366 -2.19 -16.47 -0.17
C PRO A 366 -2.83 -16.56 -1.56
N TRP A 367 -1.98 -16.62 -2.59
CA TRP A 367 -2.47 -16.78 -3.96
C TRP A 367 -3.13 -18.16 -4.13
N SER A 368 -4.23 -18.22 -4.88
CA SER A 368 -4.98 -19.45 -5.17
C SER A 368 -5.48 -19.43 -6.62
N SER A 369 -5.18 -20.49 -7.37
CA SER A 369 -5.63 -20.67 -8.76
C SER A 369 -7.15 -20.65 -8.89
N GLU A 370 -7.86 -21.37 -8.00
CA GLU A 370 -9.31 -21.43 -7.97
C GLU A 370 -9.92 -20.04 -7.78
N THR A 371 -9.33 -19.22 -6.90
CA THR A 371 -9.82 -17.87 -6.64
C THR A 371 -9.63 -16.97 -7.85
N VAL A 372 -8.44 -16.97 -8.44
CA VAL A 372 -8.14 -16.15 -9.63
C VAL A 372 -9.06 -16.53 -10.79
N HIS A 373 -9.17 -17.83 -11.08
CA HIS A 373 -10.04 -18.35 -12.13
C HIS A 373 -11.50 -17.92 -11.92
N ARG A 374 -12.00 -18.03 -10.68
CA ARG A 374 -13.37 -17.61 -10.33
C ARG A 374 -13.58 -16.12 -10.53
N ILE A 375 -12.67 -15.28 -10.07
CA ILE A 375 -12.80 -13.81 -10.24
C ILE A 375 -12.81 -13.46 -11.73
N ILE A 376 -11.87 -14.01 -12.52
CA ILE A 376 -11.79 -13.76 -13.96
C ILE A 376 -13.10 -14.15 -14.67
N HIS A 377 -13.60 -15.36 -14.40
CA HIS A 377 -14.82 -15.86 -15.04
C HIS A 377 -16.08 -15.12 -14.57
N THR A 378 -16.24 -14.87 -13.25
CA THR A 378 -17.43 -14.21 -12.72
C THR A 378 -17.54 -12.75 -13.19
N PHE A 379 -16.41 -12.03 -13.30
CA PHE A 379 -16.42 -10.62 -13.69
C PHE A 379 -16.08 -10.38 -15.17
N GLN A 380 -15.86 -11.45 -15.94
CA GLN A 380 -15.45 -11.40 -17.36
C GLN A 380 -14.27 -10.44 -17.56
N ILE A 381 -13.20 -10.68 -16.80
CA ILE A 381 -12.01 -9.82 -16.83
C ILE A 381 -11.27 -10.07 -18.15
N PRO A 382 -11.04 -9.04 -18.99
CA PRO A 382 -10.38 -9.22 -20.26
C PRO A 382 -8.89 -9.49 -20.09
N ASP A 383 -8.29 -10.20 -21.04
CA ASP A 383 -6.86 -10.53 -21.02
C ASP A 383 -5.95 -9.29 -21.01
N THR A 384 -6.43 -8.14 -21.51
CA THR A 384 -5.69 -6.86 -21.42
C THR A 384 -5.47 -6.41 -19.96
N VAL A 385 -6.44 -6.65 -19.08
CA VAL A 385 -6.31 -6.38 -17.65
C VAL A 385 -5.38 -7.42 -16.99
N ILE A 386 -5.47 -8.68 -17.43
CA ILE A 386 -4.58 -9.74 -16.93
C ILE A 386 -3.12 -9.47 -17.33
N ALA A 387 -2.88 -9.00 -18.56
CA ALA A 387 -1.58 -8.56 -19.04
C ALA A 387 -1.03 -7.45 -18.15
N LYS A 388 -1.83 -6.40 -17.86
CA LYS A 388 -1.44 -5.30 -16.96
C LYS A 388 -1.20 -5.75 -15.51
N ALA A 389 -1.93 -6.77 -15.06
CA ALA A 389 -1.75 -7.36 -13.74
C ALA A 389 -0.47 -8.19 -13.63
N LEU A 390 -0.17 -8.98 -14.67
CA LEU A 390 0.91 -9.96 -14.69
C LEU A 390 2.25 -9.37 -15.14
N LEU A 391 2.26 -8.58 -16.21
CA LEU A 391 3.47 -8.06 -16.84
C LEU A 391 3.91 -6.73 -16.21
N SER A 392 5.22 -6.51 -16.10
CA SER A 392 5.79 -5.24 -15.65
C SER A 392 5.53 -4.12 -16.65
N ASN A 393 5.58 -4.45 -17.94
CA ASN A 393 5.29 -3.54 -19.05
C ASN A 393 4.34 -4.24 -20.04
N PRO A 394 3.01 -4.05 -19.90
CA PRO A 394 2.02 -4.76 -20.70
C PRO A 394 1.99 -4.34 -22.18
N ASP A 395 2.50 -3.14 -22.51
CA ASP A 395 2.51 -2.60 -23.87
C ASP A 395 3.80 -2.97 -24.64
N SER A 396 4.76 -3.62 -23.96
CA SER A 396 6.01 -4.03 -24.57
C SER A 396 5.79 -5.26 -25.46
N VAL A 397 5.84 -5.07 -26.79
CA VAL A 397 5.79 -6.19 -27.75
C VAL A 397 7.00 -7.10 -27.57
N CYS A 398 6.75 -8.35 -27.19
CA CYS A 398 7.79 -9.36 -27.04
C CYS A 398 8.16 -9.96 -28.41
N THR A 399 9.07 -9.31 -29.15
CA THR A 399 9.57 -9.88 -30.43
C THR A 399 10.39 -11.16 -30.19
N PHE A 400 10.46 -12.06 -31.19
CA PHE A 400 11.20 -13.33 -31.11
C PHE A 400 12.67 -13.15 -30.67
N ASP A 401 13.33 -12.10 -31.15
CA ASP A 401 14.79 -11.92 -31.01
C ASP A 401 15.22 -10.98 -29.87
N ARG A 402 14.31 -10.17 -29.32
CA ARG A 402 14.67 -9.21 -28.26
C ARG A 402 14.23 -9.71 -26.91
N VAL A 403 15.19 -9.80 -25.98
CA VAL A 403 14.90 -9.87 -24.54
C VAL A 403 14.02 -8.67 -24.18
N HIS A 404 12.98 -8.87 -23.37
CA HIS A 404 12.18 -7.75 -22.87
C HIS A 404 13.12 -6.64 -22.36
N PRO A 405 12.86 -5.37 -22.72
CA PRO A 405 13.72 -4.26 -22.32
C PRO A 405 13.79 -4.12 -20.80
N GLU A 406 12.78 -4.62 -20.08
CA GLU A 406 12.65 -4.55 -18.63
C GLU A 406 12.78 -5.93 -17.99
N PHE A 407 13.56 -5.99 -16.91
CA PHE A 407 13.69 -7.15 -16.04
C PHE A 407 13.34 -6.75 -14.60
N PRO A 408 12.50 -7.51 -13.87
CA PRO A 408 11.81 -8.74 -14.27
C PRO A 408 10.63 -8.49 -15.23
N VAL A 409 10.29 -9.52 -16.02
CA VAL A 409 9.23 -9.43 -17.04
C VAL A 409 7.85 -9.44 -16.39
N THR A 410 7.66 -10.26 -15.37
CA THR A 410 6.41 -10.37 -14.60
C THR A 410 6.50 -9.66 -13.26
N ARG A 411 5.39 -9.05 -12.84
CA ARG A 411 5.22 -8.42 -11.53
C ARG A 411 5.29 -9.46 -10.41
N CYS A 412 4.89 -10.71 -10.68
CA CYS A 412 4.89 -11.77 -9.69
C CYS A 412 6.29 -12.33 -9.38
N TYR A 413 7.32 -12.05 -10.20
CA TYR A 413 8.71 -12.44 -9.94
C TYR A 413 9.19 -12.06 -8.53
N LEU A 414 8.71 -10.92 -8.01
CA LEU A 414 9.12 -10.41 -6.70
C LEU A 414 8.37 -11.05 -5.53
N LYS A 415 7.45 -11.99 -5.78
CA LYS A 415 6.80 -12.77 -4.73
C LYS A 415 7.79 -13.74 -4.11
N ALA A 416 7.55 -14.06 -2.83
CA ALA A 416 8.29 -15.10 -2.13
C ALA A 416 8.15 -16.45 -2.86
N ARG A 417 6.92 -16.77 -3.32
CA ARG A 417 6.59 -17.99 -4.06
C ARG A 417 5.79 -17.65 -5.34
N PRO A 418 6.46 -17.39 -6.47
CA PRO A 418 5.79 -17.07 -7.73
C PRO A 418 5.32 -18.32 -8.49
N TYR A 419 5.88 -19.51 -8.20
CA TYR A 419 5.66 -20.74 -8.96
C TYR A 419 4.17 -21.08 -9.17
N PRO A 420 3.29 -21.00 -8.15
CA PRO A 420 1.87 -21.29 -8.35
C PRO A 420 1.20 -20.39 -9.39
N VAL A 421 1.64 -19.13 -9.48
CA VAL A 421 1.16 -18.17 -10.47
C VAL A 421 1.57 -18.61 -11.87
N TRP A 422 2.85 -18.96 -12.04
CA TRP A 422 3.41 -19.40 -13.32
C TRP A 422 2.79 -20.72 -13.80
N GLU A 423 2.60 -21.70 -12.90
CA GLU A 423 1.90 -22.96 -13.21
C GLU A 423 0.48 -22.72 -13.71
N TRP A 424 -0.25 -21.79 -13.07
CA TRP A 424 -1.59 -21.45 -13.50
C TRP A 424 -1.62 -20.73 -14.83
N VAL A 425 -0.66 -19.83 -15.10
CA VAL A 425 -0.53 -19.19 -16.41
C VAL A 425 -0.30 -20.26 -17.49
N LEU A 426 0.63 -21.19 -17.25
CA LEU A 426 0.90 -22.30 -18.17
C LEU A 426 -0.35 -23.16 -18.42
N ALA A 427 -1.07 -23.54 -17.35
CA ALA A 427 -2.26 -24.38 -17.46
C ALA A 427 -3.44 -23.67 -18.13
N THR A 428 -3.56 -22.34 -17.96
CA THR A 428 -4.69 -21.56 -18.46
C THR A 428 -4.50 -21.14 -19.92
N TYR A 429 -3.28 -20.70 -20.26
CA TYR A 429 -2.98 -20.10 -21.56
C TYR A 429 -2.19 -21.03 -22.50
N GLY A 430 -1.62 -22.12 -21.97
CA GLY A 430 -0.76 -23.02 -22.72
C GLY A 430 0.68 -22.52 -22.84
N PRO A 431 1.61 -23.39 -23.29
CA PRO A 431 3.05 -23.12 -23.30
C PRO A 431 3.49 -22.03 -24.28
N GLN A 432 2.74 -21.83 -25.36
CA GLN A 432 3.11 -20.91 -26.45
C GLN A 432 2.59 -19.49 -26.26
N HIS A 433 1.75 -19.26 -25.25
CA HIS A 433 1.18 -17.95 -24.97
C HIS A 433 2.23 -16.99 -24.41
N GLU A 434 2.15 -15.70 -24.77
CA GLU A 434 3.11 -14.67 -24.36
C GLU A 434 3.28 -14.57 -22.84
N PHE A 435 2.19 -14.76 -22.09
CA PHE A 435 2.23 -14.80 -20.62
C PHE A 435 3.07 -15.98 -20.10
N SER A 436 2.87 -17.17 -20.66
CA SER A 436 3.62 -18.37 -20.27
C SER A 436 5.10 -18.20 -20.58
N ILE A 437 5.41 -17.62 -21.73
CA ILE A 437 6.78 -17.31 -22.13
C ILE A 437 7.42 -16.31 -21.18
N SER A 438 6.72 -15.22 -20.83
CA SER A 438 7.19 -14.23 -19.86
C SER A 438 7.43 -14.83 -18.47
N CYS A 439 6.55 -15.72 -18.03
CA CYS A 439 6.71 -16.45 -16.77
C CYS A 439 7.92 -17.39 -16.81
N MET A 440 8.17 -18.05 -17.96
CA MET A 440 9.31 -18.93 -18.16
C MET A 440 10.63 -18.14 -18.24
N ASP A 441 10.66 -16.99 -18.92
CA ASP A 441 11.79 -16.05 -18.93
C ASP A 441 12.20 -15.70 -17.48
N ASP A 442 11.21 -15.34 -16.66
CA ASP A 442 11.41 -15.04 -15.24
C ASP A 442 11.82 -16.28 -14.41
N ALA A 443 11.22 -17.45 -14.64
CA ALA A 443 11.57 -18.70 -13.96
C ALA A 443 13.01 -19.13 -14.27
N LEU A 444 13.43 -19.02 -15.53
CA LEU A 444 14.80 -19.25 -15.98
C LEU A 444 15.77 -18.25 -15.35
N SER A 445 15.39 -16.98 -15.21
CA SER A 445 16.26 -15.96 -14.61
C SER A 445 16.43 -16.11 -13.09
N ARG A 446 15.50 -16.81 -12.41
CA ARG A 446 15.50 -16.91 -10.95
C ARG A 446 16.68 -17.77 -10.49
N ALA A 447 17.53 -17.16 -9.68
CA ALA A 447 18.78 -17.72 -9.15
C ALA A 447 18.59 -18.49 -7.83
N VAL A 448 17.49 -19.22 -7.68
CA VAL A 448 17.20 -20.01 -6.48
C VAL A 448 17.14 -21.48 -6.86
N ALA A 449 18.00 -22.30 -6.28
CA ALA A 449 17.97 -23.76 -6.43
C ALA A 449 16.93 -24.37 -5.51
N ASP A 450 15.66 -24.15 -5.88
CA ASP A 450 14.52 -24.76 -5.23
C ASP A 450 14.03 -25.94 -6.08
N GLN A 451 13.69 -27.06 -5.44
CA GLN A 451 13.13 -28.22 -6.13
C GLN A 451 11.85 -27.84 -6.88
N GLU A 452 11.03 -26.97 -6.28
CA GLU A 452 9.79 -26.48 -6.91
C GLU A 452 10.06 -25.77 -8.24
N LEU A 453 11.18 -25.04 -8.34
CA LEU A 453 11.55 -24.36 -9.58
C LEU A 453 12.03 -25.36 -10.65
N HIS A 454 12.74 -26.41 -10.26
CA HIS A 454 13.15 -27.47 -11.19
C HIS A 454 11.95 -28.23 -11.74
N ASP A 455 11.02 -28.62 -10.87
CA ASP A 455 9.77 -29.28 -11.24
C ASP A 455 8.94 -28.38 -12.17
N LEU A 456 8.92 -27.07 -11.91
CA LEU A 456 8.26 -26.11 -12.77
C LEU A 456 8.84 -26.09 -14.19
N HIS A 457 10.17 -26.03 -14.35
CA HIS A 457 10.75 -26.06 -15.69
C HIS A 457 10.37 -27.35 -16.43
N GLN A 458 10.37 -28.50 -15.74
CA GLN A 458 9.95 -29.76 -16.34
C GLN A 458 8.48 -29.75 -16.75
N LYS A 459 7.60 -29.14 -15.94
CA LYS A 459 6.20 -28.91 -16.33
C LYS A 459 6.09 -28.10 -17.61
N TYR A 460 6.82 -26.99 -17.73
CA TYR A 460 6.85 -26.19 -18.97
C TYR A 460 7.31 -27.01 -20.18
N LEU A 461 8.42 -27.76 -20.05
CA LEU A 461 8.94 -28.60 -21.13
C LEU A 461 7.96 -29.70 -21.53
N SER A 462 7.37 -30.39 -20.55
CA SER A 462 6.37 -31.45 -20.80
C SER A 462 5.09 -30.91 -21.42
N ALA A 463 4.73 -29.65 -21.13
CA ALA A 463 3.60 -28.99 -21.76
C ALA A 463 3.87 -28.63 -23.23
N GLY A 464 5.12 -28.74 -23.70
CA GLY A 464 5.51 -28.37 -25.07
C GLY A 464 6.06 -26.95 -25.19
N PHE A 465 6.68 -26.42 -24.13
CA PHE A 465 7.37 -25.12 -24.22
C PHE A 465 8.56 -25.20 -25.16
N VAL A 466 8.66 -24.21 -26.06
CA VAL A 466 9.72 -24.11 -27.07
C VAL A 466 10.73 -23.04 -26.66
N PHE A 467 12.00 -23.43 -26.58
CA PHE A 467 13.06 -22.48 -26.31
C PHE A 467 13.24 -21.48 -27.47
N ARG A 468 13.70 -20.26 -27.14
CA ARG A 468 13.97 -19.15 -28.05
C ARG A 468 15.44 -18.72 -27.92
N PRO A 469 16.01 -18.04 -28.93
CA PRO A 469 17.42 -17.62 -28.90
C PRO A 469 17.82 -16.88 -27.63
N ARG A 470 16.94 -15.99 -27.14
CA ARG A 470 17.16 -15.22 -25.91
C ARG A 470 17.38 -16.06 -24.65
N HIS A 471 16.86 -17.28 -24.58
CA HIS A 471 17.01 -18.13 -23.39
C HIS A 471 18.45 -18.61 -23.21
N ILE A 472 19.27 -18.65 -24.27
CA ILE A 472 20.70 -18.96 -24.19
C ILE A 472 21.39 -18.02 -23.21
N LYS A 473 21.10 -16.72 -23.32
CA LYS A 473 21.65 -15.69 -22.45
C LYS A 473 21.27 -15.90 -20.99
N ILE A 474 19.98 -16.19 -20.74
CA ILE A 474 19.46 -16.40 -19.39
C ILE A 474 20.12 -17.65 -18.78
N LEU A 475 20.16 -18.76 -19.52
CA LEU A 475 20.80 -20.01 -19.09
C LEU A 475 22.30 -19.83 -18.83
N ALA A 476 23.00 -19.10 -19.70
CA ALA A 476 24.40 -18.76 -19.50
C ALA A 476 24.56 -18.03 -18.16
N CYS A 477 23.77 -16.97 -17.91
CA CYS A 477 23.85 -16.21 -16.66
C CYS A 477 23.55 -17.07 -15.41
N ARG A 478 22.69 -18.09 -15.50
CA ARG A 478 22.45 -19.03 -14.39
C ARG A 478 23.68 -19.83 -13.98
N LEU A 479 24.64 -20.06 -14.89
CA LEU A 479 25.89 -20.75 -14.54
C LEU A 479 26.70 -20.02 -13.46
N LEU A 480 26.47 -18.73 -13.27
CA LEU A 480 27.07 -17.94 -12.20
C LEU A 480 26.58 -18.35 -10.81
N HIS A 481 25.51 -19.13 -10.73
CA HIS A 481 24.97 -19.64 -9.49
C HIS A 481 25.32 -21.12 -9.34
N ARG A 482 26.24 -21.42 -8.39
CA ARG A 482 26.77 -22.77 -8.14
C ARG A 482 25.67 -23.85 -8.03
N SER A 483 24.56 -23.52 -7.38
CA SER A 483 23.47 -24.46 -7.15
C SER A 483 22.57 -24.68 -8.37
N MET A 484 22.74 -23.88 -9.43
CA MET A 484 21.94 -23.94 -10.66
C MET A 484 22.71 -24.52 -11.85
N THR A 485 24.01 -24.81 -11.73
CA THR A 485 24.84 -25.25 -12.85
C THR A 485 24.34 -26.54 -13.49
N GLY A 486 24.04 -27.55 -12.67
CA GLY A 486 23.52 -28.83 -13.15
C GLY A 486 22.16 -28.70 -13.84
N ASN A 487 21.25 -27.91 -13.28
CA ASN A 487 19.95 -27.65 -13.93
C ASN A 487 20.08 -26.83 -15.21
N SER A 488 21.00 -25.86 -15.25
CA SER A 488 21.25 -25.04 -16.45
C SER A 488 21.80 -25.91 -17.58
N LEU A 489 22.70 -26.85 -17.27
CA LEU A 489 23.19 -27.87 -18.20
C LEU A 489 22.07 -28.74 -18.74
N GLN A 490 21.19 -29.25 -17.87
CA GLN A 490 20.04 -30.05 -18.28
C GLN A 490 19.08 -29.27 -19.21
N LEU A 491 18.79 -28.01 -18.88
CA LEU A 491 17.94 -27.15 -19.70
C LEU A 491 18.58 -26.82 -21.06
N LEU A 492 19.92 -26.65 -21.10
CA LEU A 492 20.64 -26.44 -22.36
C LEU A 492 20.57 -27.69 -23.25
N ARG A 493 20.66 -28.90 -22.69
CA ARG A 493 20.50 -30.15 -23.45
C ARG A 493 19.10 -30.25 -24.07
N HIS A 494 18.06 -29.98 -23.30
CA HIS A 494 16.70 -29.93 -23.85
C HIS A 494 16.53 -28.84 -24.90
N LEU A 495 17.13 -27.66 -24.72
CA LEU A 495 17.15 -26.62 -25.75
C LEU A 495 17.81 -27.13 -27.03
N ARG A 496 18.98 -27.77 -26.93
CA ARG A 496 19.69 -28.34 -28.07
C ARG A 496 18.85 -29.38 -28.80
N GLU A 497 18.28 -30.35 -28.07
CA GLU A 497 17.41 -31.39 -28.61
C GLU A 497 16.23 -30.78 -29.38
N GLN A 498 15.52 -29.81 -28.78
CA GLN A 498 14.39 -29.14 -29.42
C GLN A 498 14.81 -28.41 -30.69
N VAL A 499 15.87 -27.61 -30.65
CA VAL A 499 16.27 -26.78 -31.79
C VAL A 499 16.71 -27.65 -32.97
N ILE A 500 17.46 -28.72 -32.71
CA ILE A 500 17.91 -29.66 -33.76
C ILE A 500 16.73 -30.45 -34.32
N ALA A 501 15.82 -30.93 -33.48
CA ALA A 501 14.63 -31.65 -33.94
C ALA A 501 13.77 -30.76 -34.86
N ARG A 502 13.52 -29.50 -34.47
CA ARG A 502 12.80 -28.52 -35.29
C ARG A 502 13.52 -28.22 -36.61
N GLN A 503 14.85 -28.18 -36.59
CA GLN A 503 15.67 -27.99 -37.78
C GLN A 503 15.60 -29.16 -38.74
N MET A 504 15.73 -30.40 -38.24
CA MET A 504 15.62 -31.59 -39.07
C MET A 504 14.21 -31.73 -39.67
N LYS A 505 13.17 -31.36 -38.92
CA LYS A 505 11.79 -31.33 -39.42
C LYS A 505 11.63 -30.34 -40.58
N ALA A 506 12.15 -29.12 -40.43
CA ALA A 506 12.13 -28.11 -41.49
C ALA A 506 12.83 -28.61 -42.77
N PHE A 507 14.00 -29.28 -42.66
CA PHE A 507 14.69 -29.86 -43.82
C PHE A 507 13.92 -31.00 -44.49
N ALA A 508 13.26 -31.84 -43.71
CA ALA A 508 12.46 -32.94 -44.25
C ALA A 508 11.24 -32.42 -45.03
N GLU A 509 10.59 -31.36 -44.52
CA GLU A 509 9.47 -30.70 -45.19
C GLU A 509 9.90 -30.02 -46.50
N ASP A 510 11.08 -29.38 -46.52
CA ASP A 510 11.64 -28.78 -47.74
C ASP A 510 11.94 -29.83 -48.84
N THR A 511 12.40 -31.03 -48.45
CA THR A 511 12.78 -32.09 -49.40
C THR A 511 11.56 -32.73 -50.07
N HIS A 512 10.41 -32.77 -49.40
CA HIS A 512 9.19 -33.39 -49.93
C HIS A 512 8.44 -32.55 -50.97
N LEU A 513 8.76 -31.25 -51.09
CA LEU A 513 8.09 -30.35 -52.04
C LEU A 513 8.59 -30.49 -53.49
N ASP A 514 9.80 -31.03 -53.70
CA ASP A 514 10.39 -31.14 -55.05
C ASP A 514 9.94 -32.38 -55.84
N ASP A 515 9.38 -33.41 -55.19
CA ASP A 515 9.06 -34.69 -55.84
C ASP A 515 7.62 -34.79 -56.41
N THR A 516 6.74 -33.80 -56.20
CA THR A 516 5.33 -33.86 -56.63
C THR A 516 4.98 -33.13 -57.93
N ASP A 517 5.93 -32.48 -58.60
CA ASP A 517 5.67 -31.62 -59.78
C ASP A 517 5.88 -32.30 -61.16
N SER A 518 5.90 -33.63 -61.23
CA SER A 518 6.16 -34.35 -62.50
C SER A 518 4.92 -34.81 -63.30
N ASP A 519 3.70 -34.36 -62.97
CA ASP A 519 2.50 -34.71 -63.75
C ASP A 519 1.87 -33.48 -64.41
N GLY A 520 2.06 -33.39 -65.73
CA GLY A 520 1.82 -32.21 -66.57
C GLY A 520 0.35 -31.87 -66.81
N GLY A 521 -0.37 -31.49 -65.77
CA GLY A 521 -1.71 -30.92 -65.86
C GLY A 521 -1.72 -29.42 -65.54
N GLU A 522 -2.10 -28.58 -66.51
CA GLU A 522 -2.44 -27.17 -66.33
C GLU A 522 -3.36 -26.99 -65.11
N ARG A 523 -2.78 -26.60 -63.97
CA ARG A 523 -3.54 -26.19 -62.79
C ARG A 523 -3.27 -24.72 -62.53
N THR A 524 -4.35 -23.96 -62.63
CA THR A 524 -4.50 -22.55 -62.28
C THR A 524 -3.86 -22.28 -60.91
N TYR A 525 -2.78 -21.50 -60.92
CA TYR A 525 -2.05 -21.03 -59.75
C TYR A 525 -2.93 -20.13 -58.86
N ASN A 526 -3.78 -20.75 -58.03
CA ASN A 526 -4.19 -20.14 -56.76
C ASN A 526 -3.16 -20.54 -55.72
N ARG A 527 -1.99 -19.88 -55.78
CA ARG A 527 -0.97 -19.91 -54.74
C ARG A 527 -1.56 -19.18 -53.53
N SER A 528 -2.41 -19.87 -52.78
CA SER A 528 -2.84 -19.38 -51.48
C SER A 528 -1.57 -19.19 -50.67
N ASN A 529 -1.34 -17.97 -50.20
CA ASN A 529 -0.28 -17.67 -49.24
C ASN A 529 -0.59 -18.45 -47.95
N HIS A 530 -0.31 -19.75 -47.94
CA HIS A 530 -0.22 -20.51 -46.71
C HIS A 530 0.92 -19.90 -45.92
N SER A 531 0.53 -19.14 -44.91
CA SER A 531 1.43 -18.50 -43.97
C SER A 531 2.31 -19.59 -43.35
N HIS A 532 3.56 -19.70 -43.81
CA HIS A 532 4.59 -20.57 -43.22
C HIS A 532 4.88 -20.27 -41.73
N SER A 533 4.16 -19.32 -41.10
CA SER A 533 4.39 -18.90 -39.72
C SER A 533 3.80 -19.81 -38.65
N ASP A 534 2.91 -20.73 -38.99
CA ASP A 534 2.03 -21.32 -37.97
C ASP A 534 2.46 -22.71 -37.48
N ASP A 535 3.39 -23.40 -38.17
CA ASP A 535 3.94 -24.65 -37.63
C ASP A 535 5.09 -24.34 -36.66
N ILE A 536 4.71 -24.16 -35.39
CA ILE A 536 5.59 -23.95 -34.23
C ILE A 536 6.69 -25.03 -34.15
N ASN A 537 6.48 -26.20 -34.77
CA ASN A 537 7.44 -27.31 -34.76
C ASN A 537 8.56 -27.18 -35.79
N CYS A 538 8.52 -26.20 -36.69
CA CYS A 538 9.60 -25.93 -37.64
C CYS A 538 10.36 -24.68 -37.23
N ILE A 539 11.68 -24.69 -37.44
CA ILE A 539 12.55 -23.54 -37.15
C ILE A 539 12.92 -22.84 -38.45
N SER A 540 12.75 -21.53 -38.48
CA SER A 540 13.12 -20.73 -39.65
C SER A 540 14.64 -20.54 -39.73
N ASN A 541 15.18 -20.35 -40.94
CA ASN A 541 16.62 -20.05 -41.12
C ASN A 541 17.05 -18.78 -40.37
N THR A 542 16.17 -17.78 -40.26
CA THR A 542 16.41 -16.57 -39.45
C THR A 542 16.52 -16.90 -37.96
N GLU A 543 15.66 -17.78 -37.44
CA GLU A 543 15.72 -18.24 -36.05
C GLU A 543 16.98 -19.08 -35.79
N VAL A 544 17.39 -19.97 -36.72
CA VAL A 544 18.66 -20.72 -36.63
C VAL A 544 19.85 -19.75 -36.53
N LEU A 545 19.90 -18.72 -37.38
CA LEU A 545 20.95 -17.71 -37.33
C LEU A 545 20.94 -16.94 -35.99
N ALA A 546 19.77 -16.64 -35.44
CA ALA A 546 19.63 -16.00 -34.14
C ALA A 546 20.11 -16.87 -32.98
N PHE A 547 19.86 -18.20 -33.02
CA PHE A 547 20.43 -19.15 -32.06
C PHE A 547 21.96 -19.19 -32.16
N ARG A 548 22.52 -19.34 -33.38
CA ARG A 548 23.97 -19.36 -33.60
C ARG A 548 24.62 -18.10 -33.04
N LYS A 549 24.06 -16.93 -33.37
CA LYS A 549 24.51 -15.63 -32.88
C LYS A 549 24.49 -15.57 -31.35
N SER A 550 23.37 -15.96 -30.73
CA SER A 550 23.23 -15.96 -29.27
C SER A 550 24.25 -16.89 -28.58
N VAL A 551 24.50 -18.09 -29.11
CA VAL A 551 25.51 -19.02 -28.55
C VAL A 551 26.91 -18.43 -28.66
N LEU A 552 27.25 -17.88 -29.83
CA LEU A 552 28.55 -17.24 -30.07
C LEU A 552 28.76 -16.06 -29.12
N GLU A 553 27.87 -15.07 -29.16
CA GLU A 553 28.04 -13.81 -28.45
C GLU A 553 27.94 -13.96 -26.93
N GLU A 554 27.07 -14.84 -26.41
CA GLU A 554 26.80 -14.91 -24.98
C GLU A 554 27.64 -15.98 -24.26
N ILE A 555 28.11 -17.02 -24.97
CA ILE A 555 28.83 -18.16 -24.37
C ILE A 555 30.25 -18.31 -24.94
N VAL A 556 30.41 -18.46 -26.27
CA VAL A 556 31.69 -18.88 -26.86
C VAL A 556 32.71 -17.75 -26.92
N ASP A 557 32.30 -16.59 -27.45
CA ASP A 557 33.17 -15.42 -27.67
C ASP A 557 33.15 -14.45 -26.49
N ASN A 558 32.36 -14.74 -25.46
CA ASN A 558 32.25 -13.91 -24.28
C ASN A 558 33.46 -14.12 -23.36
N GLU A 559 34.47 -13.25 -23.50
CA GLU A 559 35.70 -13.20 -22.68
C GLU A 559 35.42 -13.13 -21.17
N GLU A 560 34.23 -12.66 -20.77
CA GLU A 560 33.81 -12.60 -19.38
C GLU A 560 33.66 -14.01 -18.79
N TRP A 561 33.27 -15.03 -19.56
CA TRP A 561 33.24 -16.42 -19.10
C TRP A 561 34.63 -16.97 -18.88
N GLY A 562 35.54 -16.72 -19.82
CA GLY A 562 36.95 -17.08 -19.66
C GLY A 562 37.54 -16.42 -18.41
N THR A 563 37.17 -15.18 -18.12
CA THR A 563 37.63 -14.46 -16.93
C THR A 563 36.97 -14.97 -15.66
N ARG A 564 35.63 -15.09 -15.61
CA ARG A 564 34.88 -15.51 -14.42
C ARG A 564 35.10 -16.97 -14.02
N MET A 565 35.27 -17.87 -14.99
CA MET A 565 35.69 -19.24 -14.72
C MET A 565 37.13 -19.30 -14.16
N ARG A 566 37.94 -18.26 -14.39
CA ARG A 566 39.30 -18.09 -13.84
C ARG A 566 39.37 -17.25 -12.56
N THR A 567 38.48 -16.28 -12.33
CA THR A 567 38.55 -15.30 -11.23
C THR A 567 37.75 -15.66 -9.97
N ILE A 568 37.12 -16.83 -9.96
CA ILE A 568 36.75 -17.51 -8.71
C ILE A 568 35.81 -16.68 -7.79
N GLN A 569 34.75 -16.10 -8.36
CA GLN A 569 33.77 -15.36 -7.58
C GLN A 569 32.35 -15.73 -8.05
N LEU A 570 31.80 -16.80 -7.47
CA LEU A 570 30.36 -17.10 -7.59
C LEU A 570 29.67 -16.39 -6.42
N GLU A 571 28.76 -15.46 -6.71
CA GLU A 571 28.01 -14.73 -5.68
C GLU A 571 27.20 -15.73 -4.83
N GLY A 572 27.60 -15.88 -3.57
CA GLY A 572 27.04 -16.89 -2.67
C GLY A 572 25.76 -16.41 -2.01
N GLY A 573 24.62 -16.90 -2.52
CA GLY A 573 23.34 -16.99 -1.80
C GLY A 573 22.84 -15.70 -1.11
N PRO A 574 21.78 -15.82 -0.30
CA PRO A 574 21.16 -14.66 0.37
C PRO A 574 22.04 -13.98 1.44
N ARG A 575 23.28 -14.42 1.64
CA ARG A 575 24.23 -13.86 2.62
C ARG A 575 25.43 -13.13 1.99
N GLY A 576 25.48 -12.98 0.66
CA GLY A 576 26.43 -12.06 0.00
C GLY A 576 27.92 -12.40 0.16
N GLY A 577 28.24 -13.64 0.52
CA GLY A 577 29.63 -14.10 0.63
C GLY A 577 30.09 -14.71 -0.68
N ALA A 578 31.02 -14.06 -1.37
CA ALA A 578 31.72 -14.70 -2.47
C ALA A 578 32.60 -15.84 -1.94
N ILE A 579 32.31 -17.09 -2.33
CA ILE A 579 33.14 -18.24 -1.99
C ILE A 579 34.11 -18.49 -3.14
N ARG A 580 35.40 -18.49 -2.85
CA ARG A 580 36.42 -18.95 -3.79
C ARG A 580 36.37 -20.48 -3.90
N ILE A 581 36.33 -21.02 -5.11
CA ILE A 581 36.36 -22.45 -5.42
C ILE A 581 37.59 -22.73 -6.29
N ASP A 582 38.45 -23.67 -5.89
CA ASP A 582 39.74 -23.89 -6.55
C ASP A 582 39.64 -24.43 -8.00
N ARG A 583 38.44 -24.87 -8.42
CA ARG A 583 38.17 -25.37 -9.78
C ARG A 583 36.76 -24.97 -10.23
N PRO A 584 36.55 -24.68 -11.53
CA PRO A 584 35.21 -24.46 -12.08
C PRO A 584 34.36 -25.73 -11.87
N PRO A 585 33.05 -25.60 -11.59
CA PRO A 585 32.17 -26.75 -11.50
C PRO A 585 32.22 -27.58 -12.78
N GLU A 586 32.31 -28.91 -12.67
CA GLU A 586 32.35 -29.80 -13.82
C GLU A 586 31.15 -29.59 -14.77
N ASP A 587 29.97 -29.36 -14.19
CA ASP A 587 28.75 -29.04 -14.94
C ASP A 587 28.88 -27.76 -15.77
N ALA A 588 29.66 -26.79 -15.31
CA ALA A 588 29.88 -25.55 -16.04
C ALA A 588 30.80 -25.75 -17.25
N LEU A 589 31.84 -26.60 -17.11
CA LEU A 589 32.68 -27.01 -18.24
C LEU A 589 31.87 -27.81 -19.27
N ARG A 590 31.05 -28.75 -18.80
CA ARG A 590 30.12 -29.52 -19.64
C ARG A 590 29.12 -28.61 -20.35
N PHE A 591 28.62 -27.57 -19.69
CA PHE A 591 27.73 -26.60 -20.33
C PHE A 591 28.41 -25.89 -21.51
N LEU A 592 29.67 -25.48 -21.35
CA LEU A 592 30.43 -24.86 -22.44
C LEU A 592 30.67 -25.83 -23.60
N GLU A 593 30.90 -27.11 -23.31
CA GLU A 593 31.04 -28.15 -24.33
C GLU A 593 29.74 -28.38 -25.09
N GLU A 594 28.61 -28.55 -24.39
CA GLU A 594 27.27 -28.70 -24.97
C GLU A 594 26.90 -27.50 -25.84
N ALA A 595 27.24 -26.27 -25.40
CA ALA A 595 27.00 -25.06 -26.19
C ALA A 595 27.81 -25.06 -27.51
N ARG A 596 29.07 -25.50 -27.48
CA ARG A 596 29.89 -25.64 -28.70
C ARG A 596 29.36 -26.72 -29.62
N GLN A 597 28.89 -27.84 -29.06
CA GLN A 597 28.26 -28.91 -29.84
C GLN A 597 27.00 -28.40 -30.54
N LEU A 598 26.10 -27.72 -29.82
CA LEU A 598 24.93 -27.05 -30.39
C LEU A 598 25.34 -26.13 -31.55
N LEU A 599 26.35 -25.28 -31.37
CA LEU A 599 26.82 -24.38 -32.42
C LEU A 599 27.34 -25.12 -33.68
N SER A 600 28.00 -26.26 -33.50
CA SER A 600 28.49 -27.08 -34.61
C SER A 600 27.37 -27.81 -35.37
N GLU A 601 26.27 -28.14 -34.67
CA GLU A 601 25.14 -28.88 -35.22
C GLU A 601 24.11 -27.98 -35.92
N LEU A 602 24.01 -26.71 -35.53
CA LEU A 602 23.16 -25.72 -36.19
C LEU A 602 23.66 -25.44 -37.61
N ARG A 603 23.20 -26.22 -38.60
CA ARG A 603 23.58 -26.02 -40.01
C ARG A 603 22.83 -24.83 -40.59
N VAL A 604 23.50 -23.85 -41.16
CA VAL A 604 22.81 -22.85 -41.97
C VAL A 604 22.64 -23.48 -43.35
N SER A 605 21.39 -23.72 -43.78
CA SER A 605 21.17 -24.14 -45.17
C SER A 605 21.78 -23.06 -46.07
N PRO A 606 22.60 -23.41 -47.07
CA PRO A 606 23.09 -22.41 -48.01
C PRO A 606 21.85 -21.75 -48.62
N LEU A 607 21.65 -20.47 -48.33
CA LEU A 607 20.59 -19.68 -48.97
C LEU A 607 20.73 -19.93 -50.46
N PRO A 608 19.68 -20.41 -51.16
CA PRO A 608 19.76 -20.56 -52.60
C PRO A 608 20.14 -19.19 -53.13
N THR A 609 21.33 -19.12 -53.73
CA THR A 609 21.82 -17.91 -54.36
C THR A 609 20.87 -17.69 -55.52
N ILE A 610 19.76 -16.97 -55.29
CA ILE A 610 18.88 -16.57 -56.37
C ILE A 610 19.79 -15.76 -57.28
N PRO A 611 20.09 -16.24 -58.50
CA PRO A 611 20.85 -15.43 -59.43
C PRO A 611 19.97 -14.24 -59.70
N ILE A 612 20.33 -13.10 -59.11
CA ILE A 612 19.75 -11.82 -59.47
C ILE A 612 20.10 -11.67 -60.95
N GLN A 613 19.17 -12.01 -61.83
CA GLN A 613 19.26 -11.62 -63.23
C GLN A 613 19.26 -10.10 -63.21
N SER A 614 20.46 -9.54 -63.29
CA SER A 614 20.66 -8.14 -63.64
C SER A 614 20.06 -7.96 -65.02
N THR A 615 18.82 -7.49 -65.06
CA THR A 615 18.25 -6.86 -66.25
C THR A 615 19.08 -5.59 -66.49
N GLU A 616 20.14 -5.74 -67.27
CA GLU A 616 20.86 -4.64 -67.87
C GLU A 616 19.90 -3.91 -68.81
N ASN A 617 19.48 -2.70 -68.43
CA ASN A 617 19.12 -1.66 -69.38
C ASN A 617 19.55 -0.29 -68.83
N SER A 618 20.70 0.15 -69.37
CA SER A 618 21.11 1.52 -69.71
C SER A 618 20.90 2.68 -68.71
N THR A 619 22.05 3.19 -68.27
CA THR A 619 22.44 4.60 -68.20
C THR A 619 21.67 5.56 -67.28
N ALA A 620 22.14 5.67 -66.04
CA ALA A 620 22.46 6.98 -65.44
C ALA A 620 23.46 6.79 -64.29
N LYS A 621 24.57 7.53 -64.36
CA LYS A 621 25.57 7.64 -63.30
C LYS A 621 24.89 8.08 -62.00
N ASN A 622 24.98 7.25 -60.97
CA ASN A 622 25.28 7.69 -59.61
C ASN A 622 25.82 6.49 -58.82
N SER A 623 27.01 6.68 -58.28
CA SER A 623 27.71 5.76 -57.39
C SER A 623 26.85 5.46 -56.16
N MET A 624 26.33 4.24 -56.09
CA MET A 624 25.81 3.66 -54.86
C MET A 624 26.37 2.25 -54.78
N GLU A 625 27.33 2.07 -53.87
CA GLU A 625 27.88 0.78 -53.48
C GLU A 625 26.75 -0.14 -53.00
N ILE A 626 26.50 -1.23 -53.73
CA ILE A 626 25.61 -2.30 -53.29
C ILE A 626 26.45 -3.22 -52.41
N ASN A 627 26.22 -3.09 -51.11
CA ASN A 627 26.72 -3.95 -50.06
C ASN A 627 26.37 -5.42 -50.34
N SER A 628 27.39 -6.24 -50.55
CA SER A 628 27.31 -7.66 -50.22
C SER A 628 26.89 -7.78 -48.75
N ILE A 629 25.88 -8.61 -48.46
CA ILE A 629 25.55 -9.03 -47.09
C ILE A 629 26.67 -9.97 -46.62
N THR A 630 27.86 -9.42 -46.44
CA THR A 630 28.78 -9.89 -45.43
C THR A 630 28.09 -9.55 -44.12
N ILE A 631 27.83 -10.53 -43.26
CA ILE A 631 27.55 -10.25 -41.85
C ILE A 631 28.85 -9.65 -41.31
N GLY A 632 29.00 -8.34 -41.52
CA GLY A 632 30.05 -7.56 -40.92
C GLY A 632 29.83 -7.68 -39.42
N ILE A 633 30.75 -8.36 -38.75
CA ILE A 633 31.02 -8.19 -37.33
C ILE A 633 31.54 -6.75 -37.20
N SER A 634 30.67 -5.77 -37.44
CA SER A 634 30.96 -4.38 -37.10
C SER A 634 31.10 -4.38 -35.60
N GLY A 635 32.23 -3.91 -35.08
CA GLY A 635 32.48 -3.74 -33.66
C GLY A 635 31.32 -3.00 -33.03
N SER A 636 30.35 -3.77 -32.53
CA SER A 636 29.22 -3.30 -31.76
C SER A 636 29.83 -2.51 -30.62
N LYS A 637 29.61 -1.19 -30.61
CA LYS A 637 29.76 -0.39 -29.40
C LYS A 637 28.95 -1.13 -28.34
N LYS A 638 29.62 -1.89 -27.48
CA LYS A 638 29.03 -2.63 -26.36
C LYS A 638 28.04 -1.67 -25.72
N SER A 639 26.73 -1.93 -25.85
CA SER A 639 25.74 -1.08 -25.21
C SER A 639 26.11 -1.08 -23.73
N SER A 640 26.36 0.09 -23.17
CA SER A 640 26.98 0.28 -21.85
C SER A 640 26.20 -0.36 -20.70
N ASP A 641 25.00 -0.88 -20.94
CA ASP A 641 24.19 -1.61 -19.97
C ASP A 641 23.92 -3.04 -20.45
N SER A 642 24.93 -3.92 -20.29
CA SER A 642 24.71 -5.36 -20.48
C SER A 642 23.55 -5.82 -19.58
N TRP A 643 22.73 -6.78 -20.03
CA TRP A 643 21.63 -7.31 -19.21
C TRP A 643 22.14 -7.87 -17.87
N ILE A 644 23.37 -8.40 -17.84
CA ILE A 644 24.08 -8.80 -16.61
C ILE A 644 24.27 -7.58 -15.69
N SER A 645 24.75 -6.45 -16.21
CA SER A 645 24.88 -5.19 -15.46
C SER A 645 23.53 -4.72 -14.94
N ARG A 646 22.46 -4.78 -15.75
CA ARG A 646 21.10 -4.40 -15.33
C ARG A 646 20.55 -5.31 -14.23
N MET A 647 20.74 -6.62 -14.36
CA MET A 647 20.39 -7.58 -13.31
C MET A 647 21.18 -7.28 -12.02
N GLN A 648 22.50 -7.10 -12.13
CA GLN A 648 23.37 -6.81 -10.98
C GLN A 648 23.00 -5.50 -10.30
N ASP A 649 22.76 -4.42 -11.06
CA ASP A 649 22.34 -3.12 -10.53
C ASP A 649 20.95 -3.19 -9.89
N TRP A 650 20.05 -3.98 -10.47
CA TRP A 650 18.75 -4.28 -9.86
C TRP A 650 18.90 -5.04 -8.53
N TRP A 651 19.75 -6.08 -8.47
CA TRP A 651 20.04 -6.80 -7.23
C TRP A 651 20.69 -5.90 -6.17
N ARG A 652 21.64 -5.04 -6.57
CA ARG A 652 22.34 -4.09 -5.68
C ARG A 652 21.40 -3.04 -5.10
N THR A 653 20.57 -2.41 -5.94
CA THR A 653 19.62 -1.36 -5.50
C THR A 653 18.57 -1.88 -4.52
N ARG A 654 18.22 -3.16 -4.57
CA ARG A 654 17.28 -3.78 -3.63
C ARG A 654 17.92 -4.25 -2.32
N ASN A 655 19.12 -4.83 -2.39
CA ASN A 655 19.86 -5.26 -1.20
C ASN A 655 20.38 -4.09 -0.36
N LEU A 656 20.43 -2.87 -0.93
CA LEU A 656 20.70 -1.63 -0.18
C LEU A 656 19.48 -1.06 0.55
N ASN A 657 18.28 -1.61 0.32
CA ASN A 657 17.02 -1.13 0.91
C ASN A 657 16.29 -2.07 1.91
N PRO A 658 16.89 -3.09 2.56
CA PRO A 658 16.27 -3.71 3.71
C PRO A 658 16.71 -2.96 4.97
N ILE A 659 15.78 -2.20 5.56
CA ILE A 659 15.82 -1.85 7.00
C ILE A 659 16.93 -0.84 7.38
N THR A 660 16.78 0.43 6.99
CA THR A 660 17.09 1.52 7.94
C THR A 660 16.11 2.68 7.77
N SER A 661 14.95 2.60 8.44
CA SER A 661 14.30 3.80 8.97
C SER A 661 15.12 4.34 10.16
N LYS A 662 16.42 4.60 9.95
CA LYS A 662 17.17 5.43 10.89
C LYS A 662 16.65 6.85 10.67
N LYS A 663 15.97 7.39 11.69
CA LYS A 663 15.75 8.82 11.85
C LYS A 663 17.01 9.58 11.40
N PRO A 664 16.89 10.69 10.65
CA PRO A 664 18.07 11.47 10.30
C PRO A 664 18.82 11.81 11.58
N LYS A 665 20.08 11.36 11.68
CA LYS A 665 20.99 11.84 12.73
C LYS A 665 20.96 13.36 12.65
N PRO A 666 20.75 14.09 13.76
CA PRO A 666 20.96 15.53 13.73
C PRO A 666 22.41 15.77 13.31
N LEU A 667 22.57 16.59 12.26
CA LEU A 667 23.85 17.20 11.91
C LEU A 667 24.36 17.90 13.18
N TYR A 668 25.30 17.27 13.86
CA TYR A 668 26.17 17.94 14.81
C TYR A 668 27.05 18.86 13.97
N ILE A 669 26.79 20.16 14.08
CA ILE A 669 27.73 21.19 13.67
C ILE A 669 28.75 21.26 14.80
N GLU A 670 29.99 20.86 14.53
CA GLU A 670 31.10 21.14 15.42
C GLU A 670 31.24 22.67 15.57
N PRO A 671 31.39 23.20 16.79
CA PRO A 671 31.74 24.61 16.94
C PRO A 671 33.18 24.80 16.44
N ALA A 672 33.33 25.74 15.51
CA ALA A 672 34.63 26.21 15.06
C ALA A 672 35.49 26.60 16.27
N GLN A 673 36.68 26.02 16.34
CA GLN A 673 37.74 26.50 17.22
C GLN A 673 38.16 27.90 16.73
N SER A 674 37.83 28.92 17.51
CA SER A 674 38.43 30.24 17.40
C SER A 674 39.86 30.17 17.93
N SER A 675 40.82 30.42 17.05
CA SER A 675 42.14 30.92 17.43
C SER A 675 42.24 32.37 16.96
N ILE A 676 42.76 33.20 17.86
CA ILE A 676 42.83 34.67 17.90
C ILE A 676 41.59 35.33 18.51
#